data_AF-A0A0Q9QV33-F1
#
_entry.id   AF-A0A0Q9QV33-F1
#
_cell.length_a   1.000
_cell.length_b   1.000
_cell.length_c   1.000
_cell.angle_alpha   90.00
_cell.angle_beta   90.00
_cell.angle_gamma   90.00
#
_symmetry.space_group_name_H-M   'P 1'
#
loop_
_entity.id
_entity.type
_entity.pdbx_description
1 polymer ?
#
loop_
_entity_poly.entity_id
_entity_poly.type
_entity_poly.pdbx_seq_one_letter_code
_entity_poly.pdbx_strand_id
1 'polypeptide(L)'
;MKSRLGFMSLVLSGLIAFSQSFIAPAPAQAANSTATINIDTNSVTTYNPDFRGLNNEPERTGINMNDPDFVSAAIDYGRIGFVRWPGGTPTNSFSWKLGLTDTEFTGQAQKEDRRYYNQLYAKRYQIAKGNERISDYIDFLQQTGAKAVIMVNVLQYNPEQARDLAKYLYDNHVPVVYFELGNEISFYVQESGNQQPVYKTGTDYLDRVKTFNDVIKSAYPGAKTVISMSNLQVQSFDEDVYNYPNKYWDAITTHSFRSSGTTASAAMTDANGYLSNWNTLIANNYTANLTNPKIFIGEHGVSLGGLLDNTQYGGIYVSESVLRLVTNPNISYLAGYRLTNGVYTPGSDYGSLLEDAFQDGVKVDTASLAFNPYYSTPAASLRVVDGAINQGTVAWGTTVTGGDTVTKTGGTMPALFAQAIKGDNGKNYMVITNKSANAHDVNIQVNGSNVTAAMTKTYTAAADPLTKNSLESPSLVTVQTSSTVNPVVVPAYSVMRVEWTRVSTADIPRPPVLMNTEANNQAVMLKWQPSLNATGYKVKVGTTSGNYTTTIDVGNVLSKNVTGLTNNVTYYFSVTAYNATGESALSGETSTLLASPSAPFARRAYAETAGNIAVEWQSVPGATGYKVKYGTVLGTYTTTIDVGNNVGQLVTGLLPGTTYYFVATAYNGRGESSTSSVMTATALGTLPLAPHDAQITSETATAIGLSWVPTRTETYHEYFEDGVADNWTQNKGSWLVYTDTSRGANFYQSPLAATGLTIFSNSATGNYEGETSVEQVAMASGKSAYAYGVVARYVDDNNYYKFVYNINEDKFKLVKVQNGVETVLISKTTQQVITDSKVTSLDLSKLLMSIRVDGSTIVCSLNQIGPMFTVTDSTFTSGKFGLYSLNVQANYNWTRIYRKNADSYTVYRSTQPHANFTAIQSGLTGTTFTDTGITSGTTYYYRITAENNNGSSYHYSNTLRKN
;
A
#
# COMPACT_ATOMS: atom_id res chain seq x y z
N MET A 1 -3.48 3.95 38.86
CA MET A 1 -3.47 3.47 40.28
C MET A 1 -4.87 3.61 40.86
N LYS A 2 -5.29 2.61 41.66
CA LYS A 2 -6.61 2.39 42.31
C LYS A 2 -7.73 2.05 41.32
N SER A 3 -8.59 1.04 41.48
CA SER A 3 -8.72 -0.13 42.37
C SER A 3 -10.03 -0.81 41.97
N ARG A 4 -10.09 -2.14 41.85
CA ARG A 4 -11.18 -3.00 42.37
C ARG A 4 -10.93 -4.47 42.01
N LEU A 5 -10.45 -5.19 43.04
CA LEU A 5 -10.49 -6.64 43.16
C LEU A 5 -11.82 -7.05 43.83
N GLY A 6 -12.31 -8.23 43.47
CA GLY A 6 -13.15 -9.07 44.33
C GLY A 6 -14.55 -9.34 43.79
N PHE A 7 -14.82 -10.56 43.30
CA PHE A 7 -15.47 -11.61 44.09
C PHE A 7 -15.53 -12.93 43.29
N MET A 8 -15.13 -14.02 43.93
CA MET A 8 -15.20 -15.40 43.44
C MET A 8 -15.88 -16.25 44.54
N SER A 9 -16.65 -17.28 44.12
CA SER A 9 -17.39 -18.31 44.91
C SER A 9 -18.68 -17.85 45.61
N LEU A 10 -19.81 -18.57 45.65
CA LEU A 10 -20.24 -19.95 45.35
C LEU A 10 -21.77 -19.87 45.05
N VAL A 11 -22.43 -20.75 44.27
CA VAL A 11 -23.20 -21.92 44.77
C VAL A 11 -23.71 -22.74 43.56
N LEU A 12 -23.58 -24.05 43.75
CA LEU A 12 -23.90 -25.22 42.93
C LEU A 12 -25.39 -25.62 43.11
N SER A 13 -26.12 -25.97 42.02
CA SER A 13 -27.07 -27.13 41.97
C SER A 13 -28.01 -27.15 40.74
N GLY A 14 -28.06 -28.32 40.06
CA GLY A 14 -29.14 -28.79 39.17
C GLY A 14 -28.80 -28.73 37.66
N LEU A 15 -28.90 -29.77 36.83
CA LEU A 15 -29.43 -31.14 36.89
C LEU A 15 -28.51 -32.05 36.07
N ILE A 16 -28.23 -33.26 36.56
CA ILE A 16 -27.62 -34.35 35.79
C ILE A 16 -28.74 -35.11 35.08
N ALA A 17 -28.71 -35.14 33.75
CA ALA A 17 -29.45 -36.12 32.96
C ALA A 17 -28.44 -36.99 32.20
N PHE A 18 -28.24 -38.22 32.69
CA PHE A 18 -27.49 -39.25 31.98
C PHE A 18 -28.35 -39.73 30.79
N SER A 19 -27.94 -39.44 29.56
CA SER A 19 -28.29 -40.27 28.41
C SER A 19 -27.12 -41.21 28.13
N GLN A 20 -27.32 -42.50 28.41
CA GLN A 20 -26.42 -43.54 27.90
C GLN A 20 -26.64 -43.66 26.39
N SER A 21 -25.85 -42.90 25.63
CA SER A 21 -25.66 -43.17 24.21
C SER A 21 -24.66 -44.32 24.09
N PHE A 22 -25.09 -45.41 23.43
CA PHE A 22 -24.19 -46.47 23.01
C PHE A 22 -23.12 -45.84 22.09
N ILE A 23 -21.89 -45.74 22.59
CA ILE A 23 -20.72 -45.36 21.79
C ILE A 23 -20.47 -46.52 20.84
N ALA A 24 -20.85 -46.36 19.57
CA ALA A 24 -20.29 -47.20 18.51
C ALA A 24 -18.76 -47.04 18.55
N PRO A 25 -17.97 -48.13 18.46
CA PRO A 25 -16.52 -48.00 18.41
C PRO A 25 -16.16 -47.07 17.26
N ALA A 26 -15.35 -46.06 17.54
CA ALA A 26 -14.79 -45.19 16.51
C ALA A 26 -14.19 -46.09 15.42
N PRO A 27 -14.46 -45.83 14.12
CA PRO A 27 -13.82 -46.60 13.06
C PRO A 27 -12.30 -46.56 13.28
N ALA A 28 -11.66 -47.72 13.19
CA ALA A 28 -10.22 -47.84 13.37
C ALA A 28 -9.52 -46.78 12.50
N GLN A 29 -8.75 -45.89 13.13
CA GLN A 29 -7.96 -44.89 12.42
C GLN A 29 -7.06 -45.64 11.44
N ALA A 30 -7.20 -45.34 10.14
CA ALA A 30 -6.34 -45.93 9.13
C ALA A 30 -4.87 -45.67 9.52
N ALA A 31 -4.00 -46.68 9.36
CA ALA A 31 -2.60 -46.55 9.72
C ALA A 31 -1.97 -45.36 8.96
N ASN A 32 -1.16 -44.56 9.65
CA ASN A 32 -0.46 -43.45 9.02
C ASN A 32 0.44 -43.95 7.88
N SER A 33 0.52 -43.18 6.80
CA SER A 33 1.47 -43.46 5.72
C SER A 33 2.90 -43.27 6.23
N THR A 34 3.84 -44.13 5.85
CA THR A 34 5.22 -44.07 6.38
C THR A 34 6.16 -43.40 5.39
N ALA A 35 7.06 -42.55 5.89
CA ALA A 35 8.10 -41.93 5.08
C ALA A 35 9.42 -41.85 5.85
N THR A 36 10.53 -41.71 5.12
CA THR A 36 11.85 -41.44 5.68
C THR A 36 12.38 -40.12 5.12
N ILE A 37 12.90 -39.27 6.00
CA ILE A 37 13.64 -38.06 5.63
C ILE A 37 15.10 -38.28 5.98
N ASN A 38 15.99 -38.20 4.99
CA ASN A 38 17.43 -38.29 5.22
C ASN A 38 18.12 -36.94 4.99
N ILE A 39 18.93 -36.53 5.97
CA ILE A 39 19.73 -35.31 5.97
C ILE A 39 21.17 -35.69 5.61
N ASP A 40 21.68 -35.14 4.52
CA ASP A 40 23.10 -35.22 4.16
C ASP A 40 23.83 -33.97 4.61
N THR A 41 24.62 -34.08 5.68
CA THR A 41 25.35 -32.94 6.25
C THR A 41 26.56 -32.52 5.42
N ASN A 42 26.93 -33.30 4.39
CA ASN A 42 28.03 -32.98 3.47
C ASN A 42 27.56 -32.16 2.27
N SER A 43 26.27 -32.23 1.94
CA SER A 43 25.63 -31.38 0.94
C SER A 43 25.14 -30.09 1.61
N VAL A 44 25.81 -28.97 1.32
CA VAL A 44 25.59 -27.69 2.00
C VAL A 44 25.27 -26.58 1.01
N THR A 45 24.19 -25.85 1.28
CA THR A 45 23.91 -24.55 0.64
C THR A 45 23.91 -23.45 1.68
N THR A 46 24.70 -22.40 1.45
CA THR A 46 24.70 -21.21 2.30
C THR A 46 23.68 -20.20 1.82
N TYR A 47 22.93 -19.60 2.73
CA TYR A 47 21.94 -18.58 2.43
C TYR A 47 22.04 -17.40 3.40
N ASN A 48 21.35 -16.30 3.07
CA ASN A 48 21.38 -15.09 3.87
C ASN A 48 20.62 -15.27 5.20
N PRO A 49 21.20 -14.93 6.37
CA PRO A 49 20.49 -15.02 7.65
C PRO A 49 19.23 -14.14 7.77
N ASP A 50 19.04 -13.18 6.87
CA ASP A 50 17.88 -12.30 6.76
C ASP A 50 17.09 -12.54 5.46
N PHE A 51 17.17 -13.76 4.89
CA PHE A 51 16.57 -14.13 3.61
C PHE A 51 15.10 -13.76 3.49
N ARG A 52 14.33 -13.91 4.57
CA ARG A 52 12.88 -13.70 4.60
C ARG A 52 12.53 -12.34 5.22
N GLY A 53 11.83 -11.51 4.45
CA GLY A 53 11.25 -10.25 4.92
C GLY A 53 9.74 -10.15 4.71
N LEU A 54 9.18 -9.01 5.09
CA LEU A 54 7.75 -8.71 4.98
C LEU A 54 7.55 -7.46 4.12
N ASN A 55 6.40 -7.38 3.44
CA ASN A 55 6.00 -6.18 2.70
C ASN A 55 5.04 -5.33 3.56
N ASN A 56 5.24 -4.02 3.66
CA ASN A 56 4.29 -3.14 4.34
C ASN A 56 3.79 -2.07 3.39
N GLU A 57 2.47 -1.98 3.24
CA GLU A 57 1.71 -1.00 2.45
C GLU A 57 0.89 -0.12 3.42
N PRO A 58 1.52 0.88 4.07
CA PRO A 58 0.95 1.62 5.19
C PRO A 58 -0.25 2.49 4.79
N GLU A 59 -0.36 2.85 3.52
CA GLU A 59 -1.45 3.66 2.98
C GLU A 59 -2.79 2.92 2.92
N ARG A 60 -2.77 1.58 2.93
CA ARG A 60 -3.98 0.73 2.85
C ARG A 60 -4.56 0.36 4.20
N THR A 61 -4.03 0.91 5.29
CA THR A 61 -4.38 0.48 6.64
C THR A 61 -4.95 1.64 7.44
N GLY A 62 -5.74 1.33 8.46
CA GLY A 62 -6.20 2.32 9.42
C GLY A 62 -5.22 2.60 10.57
N ILE A 63 -4.04 1.98 10.57
CA ILE A 63 -3.08 1.98 11.68
C ILE A 63 -1.73 2.53 11.23
N ASN A 64 -1.05 3.30 12.09
CA ASN A 64 0.30 3.79 11.83
C ASN A 64 1.34 2.75 12.22
N MET A 65 2.51 2.76 11.58
CA MET A 65 3.58 1.78 11.88
C MET A 65 4.15 1.89 13.30
N ASN A 66 4.02 3.04 13.95
CA ASN A 66 4.49 3.28 15.31
C ASN A 66 3.44 2.90 16.37
N ASP A 67 2.29 2.35 15.98
CA ASP A 67 1.27 1.91 16.91
C ASP A 67 1.79 0.78 17.82
N PRO A 68 1.64 0.88 19.15
CA PRO A 68 2.19 -0.12 20.08
C PRO A 68 1.67 -1.54 19.85
N ASP A 69 0.41 -1.72 19.46
CA ASP A 69 -0.17 -3.05 19.21
C ASP A 69 0.42 -3.64 17.92
N PHE A 70 0.62 -2.79 16.91
CA PHE A 70 1.25 -3.17 15.66
C PHE A 70 2.69 -3.64 15.85
N VAL A 71 3.48 -2.86 16.59
CA VAL A 71 4.86 -3.19 16.93
C VAL A 71 4.91 -4.48 17.77
N SER A 72 4.02 -4.61 18.77
CA SER A 72 3.98 -5.78 19.65
C SER A 72 3.67 -7.07 18.89
N ALA A 73 2.74 -7.04 17.94
CA ALA A 73 2.44 -8.20 17.10
C ALA A 73 3.62 -8.57 16.18
N ALA A 74 4.33 -7.58 15.63
CA ALA A 74 5.53 -7.85 14.84
C ALA A 74 6.64 -8.49 15.68
N ILE A 75 6.78 -8.10 16.96
CA ILE A 75 7.71 -8.73 17.90
C ILE A 75 7.27 -10.16 18.26
N ASP A 76 5.97 -10.38 18.55
CA ASP A 76 5.43 -11.72 18.85
C ASP A 76 5.52 -12.68 17.66
N TYR A 77 5.40 -12.16 16.44
CA TYR A 77 5.58 -12.94 15.22
C TYR A 77 6.93 -13.66 15.21
N GLY A 78 7.97 -12.97 15.64
CA GLY A 78 9.33 -13.47 15.74
C GLY A 78 10.31 -12.65 14.89
N ARG A 79 11.51 -13.17 14.67
CA ARG A 79 12.55 -12.45 13.92
C ARG A 79 12.12 -12.23 12.46
N ILE A 80 12.16 -10.97 12.03
CA ILE A 80 11.91 -10.51 10.66
C ILE A 80 13.25 -10.08 10.05
N GLY A 81 13.61 -10.59 8.86
CA GLY A 81 14.89 -10.25 8.23
C GLY A 81 14.94 -8.80 7.74
N PHE A 82 13.89 -8.38 7.04
CA PHE A 82 13.73 -7.01 6.55
C PHE A 82 12.25 -6.65 6.37
N VAL A 83 11.94 -5.35 6.31
CA VAL A 83 10.63 -4.83 5.93
C VAL A 83 10.77 -3.95 4.70
N ARG A 84 10.01 -4.26 3.65
CA ARG A 84 9.88 -3.48 2.43
C ARG A 84 8.84 -2.38 2.61
N TRP A 85 9.23 -1.12 2.36
CA TRP A 85 8.42 0.07 2.64
C TRP A 85 8.65 1.18 1.60
N PRO A 86 7.62 1.97 1.23
CA PRO A 86 6.22 1.87 1.66
C PRO A 86 5.43 0.77 0.94
N GLY A 87 6.07 -0.14 0.20
CA GLY A 87 5.39 -1.33 -0.35
C GLY A 87 4.48 -1.04 -1.54
N GLY A 88 4.32 -2.06 -2.40
CA GLY A 88 3.28 -2.12 -3.43
C GLY A 88 3.21 -0.93 -4.41
N THR A 89 2.07 -0.86 -5.12
CA THR A 89 1.81 0.19 -6.12
C THR A 89 1.81 1.62 -5.56
N PRO A 90 1.35 1.91 -4.33
CA PRO A 90 1.28 3.30 -3.87
C PRO A 90 2.64 3.92 -3.57
N THR A 91 3.71 3.13 -3.47
CA THR A 91 5.08 3.64 -3.49
C THR A 91 5.31 4.64 -4.63
N ASN A 92 4.74 4.38 -5.80
CA ASN A 92 4.95 5.21 -6.99
C ASN A 92 4.29 6.59 -6.91
N SER A 93 3.49 6.84 -5.87
CA SER A 93 2.89 8.13 -5.57
C SER A 93 3.12 8.62 -4.14
N PHE A 94 3.93 7.91 -3.35
CA PHE A 94 4.13 8.24 -1.95
C PHE A 94 5.21 9.32 -1.75
N SER A 95 4.95 10.27 -0.85
CA SER A 95 5.90 11.28 -0.38
C SER A 95 6.54 10.84 0.95
N TRP A 96 7.78 10.35 0.95
CA TRP A 96 8.45 9.93 2.20
C TRP A 96 8.74 11.10 3.17
N LYS A 97 8.86 12.33 2.64
CA LYS A 97 9.08 13.53 3.47
C LYS A 97 7.82 13.98 4.19
N LEU A 98 6.66 13.83 3.54
CA LEU A 98 5.37 14.24 4.11
C LEU A 98 4.65 13.08 4.78
N GLY A 99 4.94 11.84 4.42
CA GLY A 99 4.19 10.66 4.83
C GLY A 99 2.79 10.58 4.22
N LEU A 100 2.63 11.09 2.99
CA LEU A 100 1.33 11.20 2.31
C LEU A 100 1.42 10.65 0.89
N THR A 101 0.37 9.99 0.46
CA THR A 101 0.18 9.57 -0.94
C THR A 101 -0.33 10.74 -1.78
N ASP A 102 0.28 10.94 -2.95
CA ASP A 102 -0.19 11.88 -3.97
C ASP A 102 -1.28 11.23 -4.83
N THR A 103 -2.45 11.87 -4.87
CA THR A 103 -3.66 11.37 -5.53
C THR A 103 -3.87 11.94 -6.93
N GLU A 104 -3.16 13.01 -7.31
CA GLU A 104 -3.37 13.64 -8.62
C GLU A 104 -2.66 12.88 -9.74
N PHE A 105 -1.45 12.36 -9.50
CA PHE A 105 -0.73 11.53 -10.47
C PHE A 105 -1.43 10.19 -10.75
N THR A 106 -2.09 9.63 -9.74
CA THR A 106 -2.69 8.31 -9.83
C THR A 106 -3.98 8.30 -10.64
N GLY A 107 -4.76 9.38 -10.57
CA GLY A 107 -5.96 9.59 -11.39
C GLY A 107 -5.68 9.82 -12.87
N GLN A 108 -4.46 10.26 -13.22
CA GLN A 108 -4.08 10.51 -14.61
C GLN A 108 -3.45 9.31 -15.31
N ALA A 109 -2.82 8.41 -14.54
CA ALA A 109 -2.08 7.28 -15.10
C ALA A 109 -2.97 6.07 -15.44
N GLN A 110 -4.16 5.94 -14.85
CA GLN A 110 -4.98 4.73 -14.99
C GLN A 110 -6.46 5.09 -15.13
N LYS A 111 -7.05 4.86 -16.31
CA LYS A 111 -8.51 4.81 -16.52
C LYS A 111 -9.17 3.61 -15.81
N GLU A 112 -8.68 3.22 -14.64
CA GLU A 112 -9.25 2.17 -13.80
C GLU A 112 -9.80 2.82 -12.52
N ASP A 113 -11.11 3.08 -12.52
CA ASP A 113 -11.84 3.68 -11.39
C ASP A 113 -11.45 3.05 -10.05
N ARG A 114 -11.34 1.72 -9.99
CA ARG A 114 -11.07 0.98 -8.74
C ARG A 114 -9.73 1.32 -8.09
N ARG A 115 -8.66 1.60 -8.86
CA ARG A 115 -7.33 1.90 -8.28
C ARG A 115 -7.19 3.36 -7.90
N TYR A 116 -7.83 4.25 -8.66
CA TYR A 116 -7.94 5.67 -8.33
C TYR A 116 -8.66 5.91 -7.00
N TYR A 117 -9.83 5.29 -6.80
CA TYR A 117 -10.58 5.42 -5.56
C TYR A 117 -9.79 4.89 -4.34
N ASN A 118 -9.14 3.73 -4.46
CA ASN A 118 -8.35 3.17 -3.36
C ASN A 118 -7.20 4.09 -2.90
N GLN A 119 -6.57 4.84 -3.81
CA GLN A 119 -5.49 5.75 -3.48
C GLN A 119 -5.99 7.12 -3.00
N LEU A 120 -7.16 7.56 -3.45
CA LEU A 120 -7.87 8.70 -2.86
C LEU A 120 -8.21 8.46 -1.38
N TYR A 121 -8.84 7.32 -1.06
CA TYR A 121 -9.16 6.96 0.32
C TYR A 121 -7.89 6.83 1.16
N ALA A 122 -6.80 6.27 0.60
CA ALA A 122 -5.52 6.17 1.31
C ALA A 122 -4.99 7.53 1.80
N LYS A 123 -5.03 8.58 0.96
CA LYS A 123 -4.61 9.93 1.38
C LYS A 123 -5.52 10.50 2.46
N ARG A 124 -6.84 10.29 2.35
CA ARG A 124 -7.82 10.73 3.35
C ARG A 124 -7.59 10.04 4.69
N TYR A 125 -7.36 8.74 4.67
CA TYR A 125 -7.03 7.95 5.85
C TYR A 125 -5.74 8.45 6.51
N GLN A 126 -4.69 8.73 5.74
CA GLN A 126 -3.44 9.31 6.26
C GLN A 126 -3.67 10.71 6.87
N ILE A 127 -4.55 11.54 6.30
CA ILE A 127 -4.87 12.84 6.89
C ILE A 127 -5.62 12.67 8.22
N ALA A 128 -6.59 11.76 8.27
CA ALA A 128 -7.40 11.48 9.47
C ALA A 128 -6.58 10.80 10.57
N LYS A 129 -5.83 9.74 10.27
CA LYS A 129 -5.11 8.92 11.25
C LYS A 129 -3.73 9.48 11.62
N GLY A 130 -3.22 10.42 10.82
CA GLY A 130 -1.83 10.88 10.88
C GLY A 130 -0.98 10.32 9.74
N ASN A 131 0.01 11.13 9.34
CA ASN A 131 0.86 10.83 8.19
C ASN A 131 1.74 9.61 8.46
N GLU A 132 2.03 8.83 7.42
CA GLU A 132 2.91 7.66 7.48
C GLU A 132 4.36 8.07 7.40
N ARG A 133 4.98 8.43 8.53
CA ARG A 133 6.29 9.06 8.51
C ARG A 133 7.41 8.05 8.38
N ILE A 134 8.48 8.45 7.69
CA ILE A 134 9.71 7.66 7.65
C ILE A 134 10.32 7.47 9.04
N SER A 135 10.09 8.41 9.97
CA SER A 135 10.48 8.24 11.39
C SER A 135 9.78 7.06 12.03
N ASP A 136 8.49 6.87 11.77
CA ASP A 136 7.69 5.78 12.35
C ASP A 136 8.17 4.41 11.85
N TYR A 137 8.49 4.35 10.56
CA TYR A 137 9.13 3.17 9.95
C TYR A 137 10.49 2.86 10.58
N ILE A 138 11.35 3.87 10.79
CA ILE A 138 12.65 3.68 11.42
C ILE A 138 12.49 3.20 12.86
N ASP A 139 11.58 3.79 13.64
CA ASP A 139 11.32 3.37 15.01
C ASP A 139 10.78 1.93 15.07
N PHE A 140 9.95 1.53 14.09
CA PHE A 140 9.51 0.14 13.93
C PHE A 140 10.68 -0.81 13.63
N LEU A 141 11.55 -0.47 12.67
CA LEU A 141 12.74 -1.27 12.37
C LEU A 141 13.64 -1.36 13.60
N GLN A 142 13.72 -0.29 14.39
CA GLN A 142 14.55 -0.27 15.57
C GLN A 142 14.05 -1.23 16.66
N GLN A 143 12.75 -1.30 16.84
CA GLN A 143 12.13 -2.17 17.83
C GLN A 143 12.12 -3.64 17.41
N THR A 144 11.98 -3.93 16.12
CA THR A 144 11.91 -5.30 15.59
C THR A 144 13.25 -5.89 15.19
N GLY A 145 14.23 -5.07 14.80
CA GLY A 145 15.50 -5.50 14.23
C GLY A 145 15.53 -5.80 12.77
N ALA A 146 14.39 -5.61 12.12
CA ALA A 146 14.32 -5.79 10.69
C ALA A 146 15.23 -4.76 10.00
N LYS A 147 15.87 -5.18 8.91
CA LYS A 147 16.56 -4.25 8.02
C LYS A 147 15.55 -3.55 7.10
N ALA A 148 15.99 -2.49 6.43
CA ALA A 148 15.15 -1.77 5.48
C ALA A 148 15.27 -2.33 4.06
N VAL A 149 14.15 -2.47 3.35
CA VAL A 149 14.12 -2.36 1.89
C VAL A 149 13.32 -1.12 1.54
N ILE A 150 13.98 -0.17 0.89
CA ILE A 150 13.44 1.16 0.63
C ILE A 150 13.03 1.25 -0.81
N MET A 151 11.75 1.47 -1.06
CA MET A 151 11.26 1.66 -2.40
C MET A 151 11.29 3.14 -2.77
N VAL A 152 11.86 3.44 -3.92
CA VAL A 152 12.14 4.79 -4.40
C VAL A 152 11.10 5.15 -5.45
N ASN A 153 10.37 6.25 -5.22
CA ASN A 153 9.40 6.78 -6.19
C ASN A 153 10.15 7.40 -7.39
N VAL A 154 10.44 6.59 -8.41
CA VAL A 154 11.17 7.02 -9.62
C VAL A 154 10.28 7.69 -10.68
N LEU A 155 8.95 7.64 -10.49
CA LEU A 155 7.99 8.24 -11.42
C LEU A 155 7.84 9.74 -11.19
N GLN A 156 7.69 10.16 -9.94
CA GLN A 156 7.41 11.55 -9.61
C GLN A 156 8.63 12.32 -9.11
N TYR A 157 9.60 11.64 -8.47
CA TYR A 157 10.72 12.35 -7.90
C TYR A 157 11.74 12.77 -8.96
N ASN A 158 12.56 13.74 -8.57
CA ASN A 158 13.86 13.94 -9.19
C ASN A 158 14.95 13.18 -8.42
N PRO A 159 16.15 12.99 -9.03
CA PRO A 159 17.26 12.30 -8.35
C PRO A 159 17.66 12.92 -7.00
N GLU A 160 17.54 14.24 -6.82
CA GLU A 160 17.92 14.87 -5.55
C GLU A 160 17.04 14.44 -4.38
N GLN A 161 15.75 14.18 -4.60
CA GLN A 161 14.87 13.68 -3.55
C GLN A 161 15.26 12.25 -3.13
N ALA A 162 15.73 11.42 -4.06
CA ALA A 162 16.26 10.09 -3.75
C ALA A 162 17.62 10.16 -3.03
N ARG A 163 18.48 11.13 -3.39
CA ARG A 163 19.71 11.45 -2.65
C ARG A 163 19.41 11.83 -1.20
N ASP A 164 18.41 12.69 -0.99
CA ASP A 164 18.02 13.13 0.35
C ASP A 164 17.46 11.97 1.18
N LEU A 165 16.71 11.05 0.58
CA LEU A 165 16.23 9.82 1.23
C LEU A 165 17.39 8.93 1.66
N ALA A 166 18.32 8.64 0.74
CA ALA A 166 19.50 7.84 1.04
C ALA A 166 20.37 8.48 2.13
N LYS A 167 20.56 9.81 2.06
CA LYS A 167 21.27 10.57 3.08
C LYS A 167 20.57 10.49 4.44
N TYR A 168 19.24 10.67 4.48
CA TYR A 168 18.48 10.59 5.72
C TYR A 168 18.63 9.21 6.38
N LEU A 169 18.55 8.12 5.61
CA LEU A 169 18.77 6.78 6.12
C LEU A 169 20.20 6.55 6.62
N TYR A 170 21.20 7.10 5.91
CA TYR A 170 22.61 7.03 6.31
C TYR A 170 22.88 7.80 7.62
N ASP A 171 22.42 9.04 7.70
CA ASP A 171 22.57 9.91 8.88
C ASP A 171 21.87 9.31 10.11
N ASN A 172 20.81 8.54 9.90
CA ASN A 172 20.06 7.81 10.93
C ASN A 172 20.53 6.36 11.10
N HIS A 173 21.67 5.98 10.53
CA HIS A 173 22.29 4.66 10.67
C HIS A 173 21.36 3.46 10.38
N VAL A 174 20.41 3.63 9.45
CA VAL A 174 19.44 2.59 9.10
C VAL A 174 20.10 1.54 8.20
N PRO A 175 20.17 0.25 8.58
CA PRO A 175 20.72 -0.78 7.72
C PRO A 175 19.78 -1.07 6.54
N VAL A 176 20.18 -0.65 5.33
CA VAL A 176 19.40 -0.89 4.10
C VAL A 176 19.92 -2.10 3.34
N VAL A 177 19.04 -3.07 3.07
CA VAL A 177 19.29 -4.24 2.21
C VAL A 177 19.32 -3.84 0.74
N TYR A 178 18.27 -3.16 0.28
CA TYR A 178 18.14 -2.66 -1.08
C TYR A 178 17.39 -1.33 -1.14
N PHE A 179 17.79 -0.49 -2.08
CA PHE A 179 16.99 0.59 -2.65
C PHE A 179 16.34 0.08 -3.93
N GLU A 180 15.02 -0.10 -3.91
CA GLU A 180 14.23 -0.58 -5.05
C GLU A 180 13.79 0.59 -5.92
N LEU A 181 14.25 0.62 -7.17
CA LEU A 181 14.07 1.74 -8.09
C LEU A 181 12.72 1.65 -8.81
N GLY A 182 11.66 1.91 -8.06
CA GLY A 182 10.28 1.83 -8.53
C GLY A 182 9.67 0.43 -8.38
N ASN A 183 8.33 0.38 -8.32
CA ASN A 183 7.56 -0.85 -8.13
C ASN A 183 6.65 -1.12 -9.32
N GLU A 184 6.64 -2.37 -9.81
CA GLU A 184 5.71 -2.81 -10.87
C GLU A 184 5.67 -1.84 -12.04
N ILE A 185 6.87 -1.42 -12.47
CA ILE A 185 7.05 -0.36 -13.46
C ILE A 185 6.42 -0.72 -14.80
N SER A 186 6.25 -2.02 -15.10
CA SER A 186 5.57 -2.50 -16.31
C SER A 186 4.11 -2.08 -16.45
N PHE A 187 3.40 -1.75 -15.36
CA PHE A 187 2.05 -1.17 -15.46
C PHE A 187 2.05 0.15 -16.23
N TYR A 188 3.19 0.82 -16.27
CA TYR A 188 3.36 2.10 -16.94
C TYR A 188 4.06 1.93 -18.29
N VAL A 189 4.08 0.71 -18.86
CA VAL A 189 4.72 0.37 -20.14
C VAL A 189 3.74 -0.10 -21.21
N GLN A 190 2.50 -0.48 -20.86
CA GLN A 190 1.59 -1.10 -21.82
C GLN A 190 0.95 -0.12 -22.83
N GLU A 191 1.07 -0.46 -24.12
CA GLU A 191 0.28 0.10 -25.22
C GLU A 191 -0.94 -0.79 -25.52
N SER A 192 -1.84 -0.99 -24.57
CA SER A 192 -3.12 -1.70 -24.81
C SER A 192 -4.27 -0.72 -25.06
N GLY A 193 -4.17 0.00 -26.19
CA GLY A 193 -5.31 0.60 -26.88
C GLY A 193 -5.97 1.85 -26.28
N ASN A 194 -5.60 2.35 -25.10
CA ASN A 194 -6.04 3.68 -24.60
C ASN A 194 -5.24 4.27 -23.42
N GLN A 195 -4.08 3.69 -23.06
CA GLN A 195 -3.19 4.21 -22.02
C GLN A 195 -1.89 4.71 -22.66
N GLN A 196 -1.43 5.91 -22.28
CA GLN A 196 -0.12 6.45 -22.68
C GLN A 196 0.90 6.05 -21.60
N PRO A 197 1.82 5.11 -21.88
CA PRO A 197 2.75 4.62 -20.87
C PRO A 197 3.76 5.70 -20.41
N VAL A 198 4.14 5.69 -19.12
CA VAL A 198 5.17 6.59 -18.55
C VAL A 198 6.57 6.23 -19.07
N TYR A 199 6.86 4.94 -19.25
CA TYR A 199 8.06 4.43 -19.91
C TYR A 199 7.65 3.59 -21.11
N LYS A 200 8.25 3.76 -22.30
CA LYS A 200 7.84 2.97 -23.46
C LYS A 200 8.58 1.64 -23.56
N THR A 201 9.81 1.60 -23.07
CA THR A 201 10.72 0.45 -23.17
C THR A 201 11.42 0.19 -21.85
N GLY A 202 12.01 -1.00 -21.70
CA GLY A 202 12.89 -1.27 -20.56
C GLY A 202 14.12 -0.36 -20.56
N THR A 203 14.59 0.02 -21.75
CA THR A 203 15.72 0.95 -21.92
C THR A 203 15.38 2.34 -21.38
N ASP A 204 14.20 2.90 -21.69
CA ASP A 204 13.78 4.22 -21.19
C ASP A 204 13.74 4.26 -19.66
N TYR A 205 13.23 3.19 -19.04
CA TYR A 205 13.22 3.03 -17.60
C TYR A 205 14.64 2.99 -17.02
N LEU A 206 15.51 2.15 -17.59
CA LEU A 206 16.89 1.99 -17.11
C LEU A 206 17.73 3.26 -17.26
N ASP A 207 17.57 4.00 -18.35
CA ASP A 207 18.27 5.28 -18.55
C ASP A 207 17.82 6.32 -17.51
N ARG A 208 16.51 6.39 -17.22
CA ARG A 208 15.96 7.29 -16.21
C ARG A 208 16.52 6.96 -14.83
N VAL A 209 16.42 5.71 -14.40
CA VAL A 209 16.75 5.33 -13.02
C VAL A 209 18.24 5.20 -12.75
N LYS A 210 19.09 5.24 -13.79
CA LYS A 210 20.55 5.34 -13.62
C LYS A 210 20.95 6.54 -12.79
N THR A 211 20.34 7.70 -13.06
CA THR A 211 20.64 8.93 -12.30
C THR A 211 20.25 8.81 -10.83
N PHE A 212 19.17 8.07 -10.51
CA PHE A 212 18.77 7.78 -9.13
C PHE A 212 19.76 6.83 -8.45
N ASN A 213 20.19 5.78 -9.14
CA ASN A 213 21.21 4.86 -8.64
C ASN A 213 22.48 5.62 -8.24
N ASP A 214 22.98 6.49 -9.12
CA ASP A 214 24.26 7.17 -8.92
C ASP A 214 24.20 8.11 -7.70
N VAL A 215 23.11 8.88 -7.55
CA VAL A 215 22.97 9.80 -6.41
C VAL A 215 22.70 9.05 -5.09
N ILE A 216 22.00 7.92 -5.12
CA ILE A 216 21.80 7.08 -3.92
C ILE A 216 23.14 6.51 -3.45
N LYS A 217 23.92 5.92 -4.36
CA LYS A 217 25.25 5.36 -4.04
C LYS A 217 26.24 6.44 -3.59
N SER A 218 26.06 7.69 -4.05
CA SER A 218 26.85 8.83 -3.57
C SER A 218 26.54 9.25 -2.13
N ALA A 219 25.27 9.11 -1.71
CA ALA A 219 24.79 9.59 -0.40
C ALA A 219 24.79 8.49 0.68
N TYR A 220 24.72 7.23 0.27
CA TYR A 220 24.80 6.07 1.15
C TYR A 220 25.91 5.14 0.64
N PRO A 221 27.13 5.24 1.17
CA PRO A 221 28.23 4.34 0.83
C PRO A 221 27.88 2.87 1.08
N GLY A 222 28.04 2.02 0.07
CA GLY A 222 27.66 0.60 0.15
C GLY A 222 26.20 0.30 -0.15
N ALA A 223 25.40 1.30 -0.55
CA ALA A 223 24.03 1.08 -1.02
C ALA A 223 23.98 0.11 -2.19
N LYS A 224 23.02 -0.82 -2.13
CA LYS A 224 22.69 -1.72 -3.22
C LYS A 224 21.36 -1.32 -3.83
N THR A 225 21.28 -1.30 -5.15
CA THR A 225 20.06 -0.94 -5.89
C THR A 225 19.49 -2.13 -6.62
N VAL A 226 18.16 -2.20 -6.68
CA VAL A 226 17.41 -3.24 -7.39
C VAL A 226 16.45 -2.61 -8.39
N ILE A 227 16.40 -3.16 -9.61
CA ILE A 227 15.52 -2.68 -10.70
C ILE A 227 14.31 -3.60 -10.88
N SER A 228 13.17 -3.03 -11.27
CA SER A 228 11.92 -3.78 -11.48
C SER A 228 11.90 -4.50 -12.82
N MET A 229 11.62 -5.81 -12.79
CA MET A 229 11.20 -6.57 -13.98
C MET A 229 9.70 -6.36 -14.24
N SER A 230 9.21 -6.84 -15.38
CA SER A 230 7.80 -6.72 -15.76
C SER A 230 6.85 -7.68 -15.04
N ASN A 231 7.39 -8.60 -14.23
CA ASN A 231 6.67 -9.72 -13.64
C ASN A 231 6.05 -10.66 -14.70
N LEU A 232 6.73 -10.81 -15.83
CA LEU A 232 6.31 -11.58 -17.01
C LEU A 232 5.06 -11.03 -17.70
N GLN A 233 4.74 -9.75 -17.48
CA GLN A 233 3.57 -9.11 -18.08
C GLN A 233 3.89 -8.45 -19.43
N VAL A 234 5.14 -7.99 -19.61
CA VAL A 234 5.58 -7.27 -20.81
C VAL A 234 6.91 -7.84 -21.27
N GLN A 235 6.86 -8.81 -22.18
CA GLN A 235 8.05 -9.54 -22.64
C GLN A 235 9.10 -8.62 -23.26
N SER A 236 8.70 -7.68 -24.12
CA SER A 236 9.62 -6.75 -24.78
C SER A 236 10.38 -5.87 -23.78
N PHE A 237 9.73 -5.45 -22.69
CA PHE A 237 10.37 -4.69 -21.63
C PHE A 237 11.47 -5.51 -20.94
N ASP A 238 11.19 -6.77 -20.62
CA ASP A 238 12.17 -7.66 -19.99
C ASP A 238 13.35 -7.94 -20.94
N GLU A 239 13.08 -8.11 -22.25
CA GLU A 239 14.10 -8.26 -23.29
C GLU A 239 15.02 -7.03 -23.39
N ASP A 240 14.47 -5.82 -23.30
CA ASP A 240 15.28 -4.59 -23.23
C ASP A 240 16.20 -4.59 -22.00
N VAL A 241 15.69 -5.01 -20.84
CA VAL A 241 16.50 -5.12 -19.61
C VAL A 241 17.63 -6.14 -19.76
N TYR A 242 17.36 -7.29 -20.38
CA TYR A 242 18.38 -8.32 -20.65
C TYR A 242 19.49 -7.77 -21.56
N ASN A 243 19.10 -7.03 -22.60
CA ASN A 243 20.00 -6.52 -23.62
C ASN A 243 20.67 -5.18 -23.27
N TYR A 244 20.33 -4.56 -22.14
CA TYR A 244 20.92 -3.28 -21.75
C TYR A 244 22.46 -3.41 -21.58
N PRO A 245 23.25 -2.55 -22.27
CA PRO A 245 24.70 -2.72 -22.38
C PRO A 245 25.47 -2.38 -21.09
N ASN A 246 25.00 -1.40 -20.32
CA ASN A 246 25.71 -0.85 -19.16
C ASN A 246 25.02 -1.22 -17.84
N LYS A 247 25.00 -2.51 -17.50
CA LYS A 247 24.33 -2.99 -16.28
C LYS A 247 25.00 -2.41 -15.01
N TYR A 248 24.28 -1.58 -14.26
CA TYR A 248 24.79 -0.83 -13.09
C TYR A 248 24.12 -1.20 -11.75
N TRP A 249 23.07 -2.02 -11.79
CA TRP A 249 22.27 -2.44 -10.64
C TRP A 249 22.87 -3.68 -9.95
N ASP A 250 22.51 -3.89 -8.69
CA ASP A 250 23.02 -5.01 -7.87
C ASP A 250 22.11 -6.24 -7.93
N ALA A 251 20.81 -6.05 -8.20
CA ALA A 251 19.83 -7.12 -8.32
C ALA A 251 18.65 -6.72 -9.23
N ILE A 252 17.82 -7.70 -9.60
CA ILE A 252 16.49 -7.48 -10.20
C ILE A 252 15.40 -7.85 -9.18
N THR A 253 14.24 -7.18 -9.22
CA THR A 253 13.06 -7.53 -8.42
C THR A 253 11.95 -8.11 -9.28
N THR A 254 11.25 -9.11 -8.74
CA THR A 254 10.07 -9.72 -9.36
C THR A 254 9.02 -10.08 -8.33
N HIS A 255 7.76 -10.06 -8.74
CA HIS A 255 6.61 -10.47 -7.96
C HIS A 255 6.04 -11.78 -8.49
N SER A 256 5.55 -12.63 -7.59
CA SER A 256 4.95 -13.90 -7.98
C SER A 256 3.80 -14.30 -7.05
N PHE A 257 2.59 -14.09 -7.54
CA PHE A 257 1.36 -14.61 -6.95
C PHE A 257 0.82 -15.75 -7.81
N ARG A 258 0.79 -16.98 -7.28
CA ARG A 258 0.53 -18.19 -8.09
C ARG A 258 -0.46 -19.12 -7.41
N SER A 259 -1.64 -19.22 -7.99
CA SER A 259 -2.60 -20.34 -7.84
C SER A 259 -3.81 -20.01 -8.71
N SER A 260 -4.02 -20.76 -9.78
CA SER A 260 -5.15 -20.59 -10.69
C SER A 260 -6.03 -21.83 -10.66
N GLY A 261 -7.34 -21.64 -10.62
CA GLY A 261 -8.27 -22.75 -10.54
C GLY A 261 -9.68 -22.29 -10.20
N THR A 262 -10.67 -22.89 -10.86
CA THR A 262 -12.09 -22.60 -10.63
C THR A 262 -12.66 -23.39 -9.45
N THR A 263 -11.93 -24.40 -8.96
CA THR A 263 -12.28 -25.20 -7.77
C THR A 263 -11.08 -25.30 -6.84
N ALA A 264 -11.32 -25.59 -5.56
CA ALA A 264 -10.26 -25.74 -4.57
C ALA A 264 -9.23 -26.82 -4.97
N SER A 265 -9.71 -27.97 -5.45
CA SER A 265 -8.84 -29.06 -5.91
C SER A 265 -7.98 -28.67 -7.12
N ALA A 266 -8.57 -27.94 -8.08
CA ALA A 266 -7.82 -27.42 -9.23
C ALA A 266 -6.78 -26.38 -8.80
N ALA A 267 -7.14 -25.46 -7.91
CA ALA A 267 -6.22 -24.46 -7.38
C ALA A 267 -5.05 -25.10 -6.60
N MET A 268 -5.31 -26.12 -5.79
CA MET A 268 -4.26 -26.90 -5.09
C MET A 268 -3.34 -27.62 -6.10
N THR A 269 -3.92 -28.24 -7.13
CA THR A 269 -3.18 -28.92 -8.21
C THR A 269 -2.25 -27.95 -8.95
N ASP A 270 -2.72 -26.75 -9.23
CA ASP A 270 -1.94 -25.72 -9.90
C ASP A 270 -0.81 -25.18 -8.99
N ALA A 271 -1.12 -24.90 -7.71
CA ALA A 271 -0.11 -24.49 -6.73
C ALA A 271 1.02 -25.54 -6.61
N ASN A 272 0.66 -26.83 -6.59
CA ASN A 272 1.62 -27.94 -6.60
C ASN A 272 2.48 -27.96 -7.88
N GLY A 273 1.89 -27.63 -9.04
CA GLY A 273 2.61 -27.49 -10.30
C GLY A 273 3.70 -26.42 -10.25
N TYR A 274 3.44 -25.30 -9.60
CA TYR A 274 4.45 -24.26 -9.37
C TYR A 274 5.52 -24.72 -8.37
N LEU A 275 5.13 -25.35 -7.26
CA LEU A 275 6.08 -25.85 -6.24
C LEU A 275 7.11 -26.80 -6.84
N SER A 276 6.70 -27.70 -7.75
CA SER A 276 7.62 -28.65 -8.37
C SER A 276 8.59 -28.00 -9.37
N ASN A 277 8.31 -26.79 -9.85
CA ASN A 277 9.01 -26.18 -10.98
C ASN A 277 9.70 -24.84 -10.68
N TRP A 278 9.68 -24.35 -9.43
CA TRP A 278 10.20 -23.01 -9.07
C TRP A 278 11.60 -22.69 -9.60
N ASN A 279 12.58 -23.57 -9.38
CA ASN A 279 13.95 -23.33 -9.83
C ASN A 279 14.05 -23.26 -11.37
N THR A 280 13.30 -24.11 -12.07
CA THR A 280 13.21 -24.08 -13.53
C THR A 280 12.55 -22.80 -14.04
N LEU A 281 11.49 -22.33 -13.36
CA LEU A 281 10.81 -21.08 -13.71
C LEU A 281 11.75 -19.88 -13.55
N ILE A 282 12.46 -19.79 -12.42
CA ILE A 282 13.47 -18.75 -12.20
C ILE A 282 14.56 -18.83 -13.28
N ALA A 283 15.00 -20.04 -13.62
CA ALA A 283 16.02 -20.23 -14.64
C ALA A 283 15.56 -19.74 -16.02
N ASN A 284 14.41 -20.22 -16.48
CA ASN A 284 13.88 -19.89 -17.80
C ASN A 284 13.54 -18.41 -17.93
N ASN A 285 12.99 -17.81 -16.88
CA ASN A 285 12.54 -16.43 -16.93
C ASN A 285 13.70 -15.45 -16.82
N TYR A 286 14.71 -15.74 -15.98
CA TYR A 286 15.71 -14.73 -15.61
C TYR A 286 17.15 -15.21 -15.80
N THR A 287 17.56 -16.32 -15.20
CA THR A 287 19.00 -16.68 -15.17
C THR A 287 19.52 -17.24 -16.50
N ALA A 288 18.63 -17.62 -17.43
CA ALA A 288 18.99 -17.96 -18.81
C ALA A 288 19.34 -16.71 -19.64
N ASN A 289 18.76 -15.56 -19.30
CA ASN A 289 18.89 -14.30 -20.04
C ASN A 289 19.90 -13.34 -19.42
N LEU A 290 20.22 -13.51 -18.13
CA LEU A 290 21.16 -12.69 -17.38
C LEU A 290 22.31 -13.54 -16.83
N THR A 291 23.53 -13.01 -16.88
CA THR A 291 24.71 -13.69 -16.33
C THR A 291 24.71 -13.59 -14.80
N ASN A 292 24.47 -14.71 -14.12
CA ASN A 292 24.48 -14.85 -12.65
C ASN A 292 23.73 -13.73 -11.88
N PRO A 293 22.46 -13.44 -12.23
CA PRO A 293 21.73 -12.34 -11.60
C PRO A 293 21.47 -12.66 -10.12
N LYS A 294 21.46 -11.60 -9.31
CA LYS A 294 20.84 -11.63 -8.00
C LYS A 294 19.37 -11.21 -8.13
N ILE A 295 18.49 -12.03 -7.60
CA ILE A 295 17.04 -11.85 -7.70
C ILE A 295 16.50 -11.59 -6.29
N PHE A 296 15.77 -10.50 -6.16
CA PHE A 296 14.94 -10.19 -5.02
C PHE A 296 13.50 -10.53 -5.40
N ILE A 297 12.83 -11.37 -4.62
CA ILE A 297 11.39 -11.60 -4.80
C ILE A 297 10.67 -10.62 -3.88
N GLY A 298 10.25 -9.49 -4.42
CA GLY A 298 9.67 -8.36 -3.66
C GLY A 298 8.25 -8.63 -3.14
N GLU A 299 7.51 -9.49 -3.83
CA GLU A 299 6.19 -9.94 -3.40
C GLU A 299 5.96 -11.40 -3.81
N HIS A 300 5.43 -12.19 -2.88
CA HIS A 300 5.27 -13.63 -3.04
C HIS A 300 4.05 -14.17 -2.29
N GLY A 301 3.24 -14.99 -2.96
CA GLY A 301 2.08 -15.63 -2.36
C GLY A 301 1.26 -16.51 -3.32
N VAL A 302 0.09 -16.92 -2.83
CA VAL A 302 -1.00 -17.44 -3.69
C VAL A 302 -1.75 -16.27 -4.34
N SER A 303 -2.59 -16.53 -5.33
CA SER A 303 -3.39 -15.48 -5.97
C SER A 303 -4.30 -14.78 -4.96
N LEU A 304 -4.14 -13.46 -4.81
CA LEU A 304 -4.93 -12.63 -3.88
C LEU A 304 -6.42 -12.69 -4.24
N GLY A 305 -7.27 -12.92 -3.24
CA GLY A 305 -8.71 -13.15 -3.42
C GLY A 305 -9.07 -14.49 -4.10
N GLY A 306 -8.07 -15.34 -4.39
CA GLY A 306 -8.28 -16.67 -4.94
C GLY A 306 -8.71 -17.70 -3.90
N LEU A 307 -9.01 -18.92 -4.35
CA LEU A 307 -9.54 -19.99 -3.50
C LEU A 307 -8.57 -20.48 -2.41
N LEU A 308 -7.27 -20.22 -2.55
CA LEU A 308 -6.26 -20.60 -1.57
C LEU A 308 -5.79 -19.41 -0.72
N ASP A 309 -6.31 -18.20 -0.97
CA ASP A 309 -5.90 -17.02 -0.21
C ASP A 309 -6.31 -17.13 1.25
N ASN A 310 -5.37 -16.83 2.14
CA ASN A 310 -5.49 -16.95 3.59
C ASN A 310 -5.90 -18.35 4.12
N THR A 311 -5.75 -19.44 3.35
CA THR A 311 -6.10 -20.80 3.83
C THR A 311 -4.91 -21.57 4.38
N GLN A 312 -5.18 -22.69 5.07
CA GLN A 312 -4.15 -23.64 5.51
C GLN A 312 -3.30 -24.15 4.34
N TYR A 313 -3.91 -24.44 3.20
CA TYR A 313 -3.18 -24.83 2.00
C TYR A 313 -2.37 -23.69 1.39
N GLY A 314 -2.89 -22.46 1.44
CA GLY A 314 -2.12 -21.27 1.12
C GLY A 314 -0.87 -21.15 2.00
N GLY A 315 -1.03 -21.40 3.31
CA GLY A 315 0.07 -21.46 4.29
C GLY A 315 1.12 -22.53 3.97
N ILE A 316 0.69 -23.72 3.55
CA ILE A 316 1.57 -24.81 3.08
C ILE A 316 2.34 -24.37 1.82
N TYR A 317 1.65 -23.81 0.83
CA TYR A 317 2.25 -23.37 -0.42
C TYR A 317 3.34 -22.32 -0.18
N VAL A 318 3.04 -21.26 0.59
CA VAL A 318 4.02 -20.20 0.86
C VAL A 318 5.19 -20.70 1.71
N SER A 319 4.94 -21.65 2.62
CA SER A 319 6.00 -22.25 3.43
C SER A 319 6.94 -23.10 2.59
N GLU A 320 6.40 -23.97 1.75
CA GLU A 320 7.21 -24.87 0.91
C GLU A 320 8.00 -24.11 -0.15
N SER A 321 7.41 -23.09 -0.78
CA SER A 321 8.11 -22.23 -1.74
C SER A 321 9.29 -21.50 -1.12
N VAL A 322 9.16 -20.94 0.09
CA VAL A 322 10.29 -20.34 0.84
C VAL A 322 11.41 -21.36 1.04
N LEU A 323 11.08 -22.59 1.48
CA LEU A 323 12.09 -23.63 1.72
C LEU A 323 12.78 -24.10 0.42
N ARG A 324 12.10 -24.07 -0.72
CA ARG A 324 12.69 -24.38 -2.03
C ARG A 324 13.57 -23.25 -2.56
N LEU A 325 13.19 -22.01 -2.30
CA LEU A 325 13.88 -20.82 -2.81
C LEU A 325 15.09 -20.41 -1.95
N VAL A 326 15.09 -20.71 -0.65
CA VAL A 326 16.23 -20.40 0.24
C VAL A 326 17.51 -21.14 -0.15
N THR A 327 17.38 -22.28 -0.83
CA THR A 327 18.52 -23.05 -1.36
C THR A 327 18.90 -22.65 -2.79
N ASN A 328 18.26 -21.65 -3.40
CA ASN A 328 18.60 -21.20 -4.74
C ASN A 328 19.69 -20.10 -4.68
N PRO A 329 20.85 -20.28 -5.34
CA PRO A 329 21.99 -19.36 -5.22
C PRO A 329 21.77 -17.98 -5.89
N ASN A 330 20.76 -17.85 -6.76
CA ASN A 330 20.39 -16.60 -7.40
C ASN A 330 19.39 -15.78 -6.58
N ILE A 331 18.61 -16.40 -5.69
CA ILE A 331 17.64 -15.69 -4.85
C ILE A 331 18.37 -15.11 -3.63
N SER A 332 18.36 -13.79 -3.50
CA SER A 332 19.06 -13.08 -2.43
C SER A 332 18.19 -12.87 -1.21
N TYR A 333 16.92 -12.52 -1.45
CA TYR A 333 15.92 -12.20 -0.45
C TYR A 333 14.52 -12.48 -1.02
N LEU A 334 13.57 -12.76 -0.13
CA LEU A 334 12.17 -13.00 -0.44
C LEU A 334 11.30 -12.27 0.57
N ALA A 335 10.52 -11.31 0.08
CA ALA A 335 9.43 -10.69 0.82
C ALA A 335 8.15 -11.48 0.53
N GLY A 336 7.53 -12.02 1.59
CA GLY A 336 6.37 -12.90 1.49
C GLY A 336 5.29 -12.50 2.47
N TYR A 337 4.07 -12.34 1.97
CA TYR A 337 2.90 -11.83 2.70
C TYR A 337 3.13 -10.44 3.33
N ARG A 338 2.03 -9.72 3.56
CA ARG A 338 2.08 -8.35 4.07
C ARG A 338 2.20 -8.35 5.59
N LEU A 339 2.90 -7.35 6.13
CA LEU A 339 2.92 -7.08 7.57
C LEU A 339 1.48 -6.80 8.05
N THR A 340 0.72 -6.03 7.27
CA THR A 340 -0.70 -5.74 7.46
C THR A 340 -1.56 -6.68 6.62
N ASN A 341 -2.70 -7.16 7.13
CA ASN A 341 -3.49 -8.25 6.51
C ASN A 341 -2.71 -9.58 6.38
N GLY A 342 -1.73 -9.79 7.26
CA GLY A 342 -0.90 -10.97 7.32
C GLY A 342 -0.45 -11.23 8.74
N VAL A 343 0.72 -10.69 9.10
CA VAL A 343 1.24 -10.74 10.48
C VAL A 343 0.30 -10.04 11.45
N TYR A 344 -0.23 -8.89 11.04
CA TYR A 344 -1.22 -8.14 11.77
C TYR A 344 -2.45 -7.97 10.89
N THR A 345 -3.48 -8.78 11.13
CA THR A 345 -4.78 -8.60 10.47
C THR A 345 -5.72 -7.94 11.47
N PRO A 346 -6.13 -6.67 11.25
CA PRO A 346 -7.02 -5.99 12.19
C PRO A 346 -8.38 -6.70 12.21
N GLY A 347 -8.95 -6.81 13.40
CA GLY A 347 -10.28 -7.35 13.61
C GLY A 347 -11.42 -6.36 13.30
N SER A 348 -11.13 -5.16 12.78
CA SER A 348 -12.14 -4.22 12.33
C SER A 348 -11.56 -3.36 11.22
N ASP A 349 -12.37 -3.09 10.20
CA ASP A 349 -12.03 -2.10 9.18
C ASP A 349 -12.46 -0.72 9.69
N TYR A 350 -11.49 0.08 10.12
CA TYR A 350 -11.72 1.47 10.55
C TYR A 350 -11.76 2.45 9.37
N GLY A 351 -11.80 1.97 8.13
CA GLY A 351 -11.88 2.80 6.93
C GLY A 351 -13.00 3.84 6.99
N SER A 352 -14.23 3.44 7.37
CA SER A 352 -15.36 4.37 7.50
C SER A 352 -15.11 5.43 8.59
N LEU A 353 -14.60 5.04 9.76
CA LEU A 353 -14.26 5.97 10.84
C LEU A 353 -13.23 7.02 10.39
N LEU A 354 -12.21 6.59 9.64
CA LEU A 354 -11.18 7.48 9.12
C LEU A 354 -11.70 8.38 8.01
N GLU A 355 -12.62 7.87 7.18
CA GLU A 355 -13.29 8.69 6.18
C GLU A 355 -14.15 9.76 6.84
N ASP A 356 -15.00 9.39 7.81
CA ASP A 356 -15.85 10.32 8.57
C ASP A 356 -14.99 11.41 9.24
N ALA A 357 -13.92 11.01 9.94
CA ALA A 357 -13.00 11.93 10.57
C ALA A 357 -12.33 12.89 9.56
N PHE A 358 -11.95 12.40 8.38
CA PHE A 358 -11.44 13.25 7.32
C PHE A 358 -12.49 14.26 6.84
N GLN A 359 -13.73 13.83 6.62
CA GLN A 359 -14.83 14.72 6.19
C GLN A 359 -15.14 15.80 7.23
N ASP A 360 -15.08 15.43 8.51
CA ASP A 360 -15.27 16.35 9.65
C ASP A 360 -14.07 17.26 9.91
N GLY A 361 -12.94 17.06 9.21
CA GLY A 361 -11.71 17.81 9.41
C GLY A 361 -11.03 17.55 10.76
N VAL A 362 -11.27 16.38 11.36
CA VAL A 362 -10.72 15.96 12.64
C VAL A 362 -9.69 14.83 12.46
N LYS A 363 -8.90 14.58 13.50
CA LYS A 363 -7.94 13.47 13.53
C LYS A 363 -8.40 12.36 14.47
N VAL A 364 -8.04 11.13 14.12
CA VAL A 364 -8.24 9.93 14.94
C VAL A 364 -6.92 9.55 15.59
N ASP A 365 -6.94 9.41 16.91
CA ASP A 365 -5.84 8.81 17.66
C ASP A 365 -5.91 7.28 17.54
N THR A 366 -5.14 6.72 16.61
CA THR A 366 -5.18 5.28 16.33
C THR A 366 -4.72 4.44 17.53
N ALA A 367 -3.86 4.98 18.40
CA ALA A 367 -3.38 4.27 19.58
C ALA A 367 -4.47 4.04 20.63
N SER A 368 -5.62 4.71 20.50
CA SER A 368 -6.81 4.50 21.32
C SER A 368 -7.77 3.44 20.76
N LEU A 369 -7.55 2.96 19.53
CA LEU A 369 -8.42 2.01 18.85
C LEU A 369 -8.05 0.56 19.22
N ALA A 370 -9.05 -0.26 19.52
CA ALA A 370 -8.87 -1.67 19.82
C ALA A 370 -8.93 -2.52 18.55
N PHE A 371 -7.83 -2.57 17.80
CA PHE A 371 -7.76 -3.29 16.53
C PHE A 371 -7.87 -4.82 16.67
N ASN A 372 -7.63 -5.40 17.85
CA ASN A 372 -7.75 -6.84 18.13
C ASN A 372 -7.12 -7.74 17.04
N PRO A 373 -5.80 -7.62 16.80
CA PRO A 373 -5.16 -8.28 15.66
C PRO A 373 -5.13 -9.80 15.81
N TYR A 374 -5.16 -10.47 14.67
CA TYR A 374 -4.88 -11.90 14.57
C TYR A 374 -3.91 -12.21 13.43
N TYR A 375 -3.25 -13.36 13.53
CA TYR A 375 -2.40 -13.88 12.46
C TYR A 375 -3.24 -14.49 11.35
N SER A 376 -3.00 -14.06 10.10
CA SER A 376 -3.49 -14.79 8.94
C SER A 376 -3.00 -16.24 8.99
N THR A 377 -3.73 -17.17 8.39
CA THR A 377 -3.31 -18.59 8.41
C THR A 377 -1.93 -18.79 7.76
N PRO A 378 -1.61 -18.15 6.62
CA PRO A 378 -0.26 -18.17 6.07
C PRO A 378 0.79 -17.57 7.01
N ALA A 379 0.49 -16.48 7.72
CA ALA A 379 1.42 -15.91 8.70
C ALA A 379 1.70 -16.90 9.85
N ALA A 380 0.67 -17.58 10.38
CA ALA A 380 0.84 -18.60 11.39
C ALA A 380 1.74 -19.77 10.92
N SER A 381 1.53 -20.28 9.70
CA SER A 381 2.39 -21.31 9.11
C SER A 381 3.82 -20.82 8.88
N LEU A 382 3.97 -19.59 8.42
CA LEU A 382 5.27 -18.99 8.15
C LEU A 382 6.10 -18.75 9.43
N ARG A 383 5.48 -18.49 10.58
CA ARG A 383 6.18 -18.47 11.89
C ARG A 383 6.88 -19.79 12.19
N VAL A 384 6.29 -20.91 11.78
CA VAL A 384 6.91 -22.24 11.93
C VAL A 384 8.20 -22.32 11.11
N VAL A 385 8.15 -21.85 9.85
CA VAL A 385 9.29 -21.81 8.92
C VAL A 385 10.38 -20.86 9.42
N ASP A 386 10.02 -19.65 9.81
CA ASP A 386 10.98 -18.62 10.28
C ASP A 386 11.75 -19.03 11.51
N GLY A 387 11.08 -19.74 12.41
CA GLY A 387 11.73 -20.28 13.59
C GLY A 387 12.78 -21.36 13.27
N ALA A 388 12.94 -21.77 12.01
CA ALA A 388 14.09 -22.52 11.51
C ALA A 388 15.03 -21.65 10.66
N ILE A 389 14.53 -21.03 9.58
CA ILE A 389 15.40 -20.38 8.59
C ILE A 389 16.13 -19.16 9.15
N ASN A 390 15.54 -18.46 10.12
CA ASN A 390 16.17 -17.29 10.76
C ASN A 390 17.11 -17.70 11.91
N GLN A 391 17.31 -18.99 12.16
CA GLN A 391 18.19 -19.51 13.21
C GLN A 391 19.57 -19.93 12.66
N GLY A 392 19.74 -19.99 11.35
CA GLY A 392 20.96 -20.50 10.70
C GLY A 392 21.31 -19.75 9.42
N THR A 393 22.38 -20.17 8.76
CA THR A 393 22.78 -19.72 7.40
C THR A 393 23.12 -20.88 6.47
N VAL A 394 22.89 -22.12 6.92
CA VAL A 394 23.28 -23.35 6.21
C VAL A 394 22.07 -24.26 6.09
N ALA A 395 21.70 -24.58 4.85
CA ALA A 395 20.73 -25.60 4.51
C ALA A 395 21.47 -26.87 4.10
N TRP A 396 21.02 -28.03 4.61
CA TRP A 396 21.58 -29.33 4.26
C TRP A 396 20.79 -30.03 3.15
N GLY A 397 21.48 -30.85 2.36
CA GLY A 397 20.83 -31.76 1.43
C GLY A 397 19.80 -32.60 2.16
N THR A 398 18.55 -32.58 1.69
CA THR A 398 17.43 -33.27 2.34
C THR A 398 16.66 -34.07 1.31
N THR A 399 16.47 -35.37 1.56
CA THR A 399 15.69 -36.25 0.68
C THR A 399 14.52 -36.84 1.45
N VAL A 400 13.39 -36.99 0.76
CA VAL A 400 12.18 -37.62 1.29
C VAL A 400 11.87 -38.85 0.45
N THR A 401 11.68 -40.00 1.10
CA THR A 401 11.30 -41.27 0.46
C THR A 401 10.09 -41.88 1.15
N GLY A 402 9.20 -42.52 0.37
CA GLY A 402 7.90 -42.99 0.88
C GLY A 402 6.87 -41.88 1.03
N GLY A 403 5.79 -42.16 1.74
CA GLY A 403 4.65 -41.27 1.92
C GLY A 403 3.71 -41.18 0.72
N ASP A 404 2.68 -40.34 0.87
CA ASP A 404 1.65 -40.16 -0.15
C ASP A 404 2.14 -39.31 -1.33
N THR A 405 1.37 -39.34 -2.42
CA THR A 405 1.50 -38.40 -3.52
C THR A 405 0.25 -37.53 -3.65
N VAL A 406 0.43 -36.32 -4.17
CA VAL A 406 -0.65 -35.37 -4.49
C VAL A 406 -0.60 -34.99 -5.97
N THR A 407 -1.73 -34.57 -6.52
CA THR A 407 -1.83 -34.12 -7.91
C THR A 407 -1.12 -32.78 -8.09
N LYS A 408 -0.46 -32.62 -9.25
CA LYS A 408 0.08 -31.36 -9.75
C LYS A 408 -0.26 -31.19 -11.23
N THR A 409 -0.07 -29.98 -11.77
CA THR A 409 -0.16 -29.77 -13.22
C THR A 409 0.79 -30.74 -13.95
N GLY A 410 0.22 -31.55 -14.85
CA GLY A 410 0.95 -32.54 -15.64
C GLY A 410 1.47 -33.77 -14.86
N GLY A 411 0.90 -34.13 -13.70
CA GLY A 411 1.21 -35.40 -13.03
C GLY A 411 0.97 -35.43 -11.52
N THR A 412 1.83 -36.12 -10.78
CA THR A 412 1.82 -36.16 -9.31
C THR A 412 3.18 -35.72 -8.75
N MET A 413 3.21 -35.39 -7.46
CA MET A 413 4.42 -35.12 -6.69
C MET A 413 4.30 -35.66 -5.26
N PRO A 414 5.42 -35.82 -4.52
CA PRO A 414 5.36 -36.17 -3.11
C PRO A 414 4.50 -35.20 -2.29
N ALA A 415 3.64 -35.76 -1.43
CA ALA A 415 2.83 -34.98 -0.49
C ALA A 415 3.71 -34.26 0.55
N LEU A 416 4.79 -34.92 0.97
CA LEU A 416 5.77 -34.39 1.90
C LEU A 416 6.89 -33.65 1.15
N PHE A 417 7.26 -32.48 1.65
CA PHE A 417 8.53 -31.83 1.33
C PHE A 417 9.24 -31.48 2.63
N ALA A 418 10.57 -31.53 2.63
CA ALA A 418 11.34 -31.26 3.82
C ALA A 418 12.66 -30.57 3.50
N GLN A 419 13.08 -29.68 4.39
CA GLN A 419 14.36 -28.98 4.29
C GLN A 419 15.00 -28.86 5.69
N ALA A 420 16.20 -29.41 5.81
CA ALA A 420 17.01 -29.32 7.02
C ALA A 420 17.84 -28.04 7.04
N ILE A 421 17.88 -27.39 8.20
CA ILE A 421 18.64 -26.17 8.46
C ILE A 421 19.55 -26.43 9.66
N LYS A 422 20.82 -26.08 9.51
CA LYS A 422 21.78 -26.04 10.61
C LYS A 422 21.60 -24.72 11.36
N GLY A 423 21.09 -24.80 12.58
CA GLY A 423 20.99 -23.63 13.45
C GLY A 423 22.35 -23.24 14.01
N ASP A 424 22.59 -21.93 14.09
CA ASP A 424 23.77 -21.36 14.73
C ASP A 424 23.66 -21.44 16.26
N ASN A 425 22.50 -21.79 16.80
CA ASN A 425 22.29 -22.00 18.25
C ASN A 425 22.60 -23.40 18.75
N GLY A 426 23.34 -24.19 17.95
CA GLY A 426 23.62 -25.58 18.28
C GLY A 426 22.42 -26.51 18.15
N LYS A 427 21.29 -26.06 17.59
CA LYS A 427 20.17 -26.94 17.21
C LYS A 427 20.20 -27.27 15.73
N ASN A 428 19.72 -28.46 15.42
CA ASN A 428 19.32 -28.82 14.06
C ASN A 428 17.82 -28.58 13.92
N TYR A 429 17.43 -28.08 12.76
CA TYR A 429 16.04 -27.83 12.41
C TYR A 429 15.67 -28.62 11.17
N MET A 430 14.46 -29.17 11.16
CA MET A 430 13.84 -29.80 9.99
C MET A 430 12.47 -29.19 9.80
N VAL A 431 12.23 -28.53 8.68
CA VAL A 431 10.88 -28.04 8.33
C VAL A 431 10.26 -28.99 7.32
N ILE A 432 9.05 -29.45 7.60
CA ILE A 432 8.30 -30.45 6.85
C ILE A 432 6.94 -29.85 6.49
N THR A 433 6.56 -29.89 5.22
CA THR A 433 5.21 -29.58 4.76
C THR A 433 4.49 -30.87 4.37
N ASN A 434 3.22 -30.99 4.75
CA ASN A 434 2.35 -32.08 4.31
C ASN A 434 1.15 -31.53 3.55
N LYS A 435 1.05 -31.91 2.28
CA LYS A 435 0.00 -31.49 1.35
C LYS A 435 -1.18 -32.46 1.25
N SER A 436 -1.12 -33.64 1.89
CA SER A 436 -2.19 -34.64 1.81
C SER A 436 -3.17 -34.57 2.99
N ALA A 437 -4.31 -35.23 2.81
CA ALA A 437 -5.33 -35.42 3.82
C ALA A 437 -4.94 -36.44 4.90
N ASN A 438 -3.78 -37.11 4.77
CA ASN A 438 -3.35 -38.15 5.69
C ASN A 438 -2.18 -37.67 6.55
N ALA A 439 -2.15 -38.12 7.80
CA ALA A 439 -0.96 -37.99 8.64
C ALA A 439 0.11 -39.02 8.22
N HIS A 440 1.37 -38.69 8.50
CA HIS A 440 2.50 -39.54 8.17
C HIS A 440 3.38 -39.82 9.40
N ASP A 441 3.81 -41.07 9.55
CA ASP A 441 4.87 -41.43 10.50
C ASP A 441 6.22 -41.31 9.78
N VAL A 442 7.01 -40.31 10.18
CA VAL A 442 8.23 -39.92 9.47
C VAL A 442 9.48 -40.26 10.27
N ASN A 443 10.27 -41.18 9.75
CA ASN A 443 11.58 -41.52 10.29
C ASN A 443 12.62 -40.49 9.84
N ILE A 444 13.24 -39.77 10.78
CA ILE A 444 14.28 -38.77 10.49
C ILE A 444 15.67 -39.38 10.64
N GLN A 445 16.50 -39.24 9.62
CA GLN A 445 17.88 -39.73 9.57
C GLN A 445 18.87 -38.61 9.29
N VAL A 446 20.06 -38.69 9.90
CA VAL A 446 21.23 -37.88 9.58
C VAL A 446 22.31 -38.81 9.07
N ASN A 447 22.74 -38.61 7.82
CA ASN A 447 23.71 -39.45 7.12
C ASN A 447 23.37 -40.95 7.22
N GLY A 448 22.10 -41.30 7.02
CA GLY A 448 21.58 -42.67 7.08
C GLY A 448 21.31 -43.23 8.48
N SER A 449 21.66 -42.51 9.56
CA SER A 449 21.43 -42.95 10.95
C SER A 449 20.21 -42.27 11.56
N ASN A 450 19.34 -43.03 12.21
CA ASN A 450 18.14 -42.48 12.87
C ASN A 450 18.52 -41.46 13.95
N VAL A 451 17.81 -40.33 13.98
CA VAL A 451 17.91 -39.37 15.09
C VAL A 451 17.32 -39.99 16.35
N THR A 452 18.13 -40.11 17.41
CA THR A 452 17.72 -40.66 18.72
C THR A 452 17.56 -39.57 19.79
N ALA A 453 18.00 -38.35 19.52
CA ALA A 453 17.85 -37.22 20.42
C ALA A 453 16.36 -36.89 20.63
N ALA A 454 16.02 -36.42 21.84
CA ALA A 454 14.70 -35.88 22.10
C ALA A 454 14.43 -34.66 21.18
N MET A 455 13.23 -34.62 20.62
CA MET A 455 12.84 -33.59 19.65
C MET A 455 11.68 -32.75 20.19
N THR A 456 11.61 -31.51 19.74
CA THR A 456 10.42 -30.66 19.87
C THR A 456 9.83 -30.46 18.49
N LYS A 457 8.50 -30.59 18.36
CA LYS A 457 7.78 -30.22 17.15
C LYS A 457 6.94 -28.97 17.40
N THR A 458 6.98 -28.05 16.45
CA THR A 458 6.13 -26.86 16.38
C THR A 458 5.42 -26.86 15.04
N TYR A 459 4.09 -26.76 15.00
CA TYR A 459 3.34 -26.90 13.75
C TYR A 459 2.03 -26.12 13.71
N THR A 460 1.55 -25.90 12.49
CA THR A 460 0.16 -25.54 12.17
C THR A 460 -0.46 -26.67 11.35
N ALA A 461 -1.71 -27.03 11.62
CA ALA A 461 -2.45 -28.04 10.86
C ALA A 461 -3.96 -27.75 10.89
N ALA A 462 -4.67 -28.22 9.87
CA ALA A 462 -6.13 -28.23 9.84
C ALA A 462 -6.65 -29.46 9.10
N ALA A 463 -7.80 -30.01 9.50
CA ALA A 463 -8.40 -31.15 8.80
C ALA A 463 -8.91 -30.75 7.39
N ASP A 464 -9.49 -29.56 7.27
CA ASP A 464 -9.88 -28.95 6.00
C ASP A 464 -8.75 -28.04 5.49
N PRO A 465 -8.19 -28.28 4.29
CA PRO A 465 -7.13 -27.46 3.72
C PRO A 465 -7.55 -26.01 3.44
N LEU A 466 -8.84 -25.71 3.40
CA LEU A 466 -9.39 -24.38 3.17
C LEU A 466 -9.66 -23.60 4.46
N THR A 467 -9.39 -24.19 5.63
CA THR A 467 -9.52 -23.51 6.92
C THR A 467 -8.70 -22.22 6.93
N LYS A 468 -9.31 -21.12 7.37
CA LYS A 468 -8.68 -19.80 7.45
C LYS A 468 -8.99 -19.11 8.76
N ASN A 469 -8.04 -18.35 9.28
CA ASN A 469 -8.29 -17.40 10.36
C ASN A 469 -9.00 -16.17 9.78
N SER A 470 -10.08 -15.75 10.41
CA SER A 470 -10.86 -14.56 10.06
C SER A 470 -11.16 -13.73 11.30
N LEU A 471 -11.76 -12.55 11.11
CA LEU A 471 -12.27 -11.75 12.21
C LEU A 471 -13.21 -12.57 13.11
N GLU A 472 -14.16 -13.29 12.52
CA GLU A 472 -15.15 -14.08 13.26
C GLU A 472 -14.53 -15.32 13.92
N SER A 473 -13.33 -15.72 13.50
CA SER A 473 -12.67 -16.94 13.96
C SER A 473 -11.15 -16.78 13.87
N PRO A 474 -10.53 -16.00 14.78
CA PRO A 474 -9.14 -15.52 14.64
C PRO A 474 -8.08 -16.59 14.90
N SER A 475 -8.47 -17.77 15.39
CA SER A 475 -7.57 -18.78 15.91
C SER A 475 -7.94 -20.23 15.52
N LEU A 476 -8.53 -20.44 14.34
CA LEU A 476 -8.82 -21.80 13.84
C LEU A 476 -7.54 -22.57 13.51
N VAL A 477 -6.56 -21.88 12.95
CA VAL A 477 -5.19 -22.38 12.74
C VAL A 477 -4.25 -21.62 13.66
N THR A 478 -3.66 -22.34 14.61
CA THR A 478 -2.70 -21.79 15.58
C THR A 478 -1.40 -22.57 15.57
N VAL A 479 -0.33 -21.93 16.01
CA VAL A 479 0.97 -22.58 16.20
C VAL A 479 0.90 -23.42 17.48
N GLN A 480 1.12 -24.73 17.34
CA GLN A 480 1.14 -25.69 18.44
C GLN A 480 2.57 -26.17 18.68
N THR A 481 2.96 -26.41 19.93
CA THR A 481 4.29 -26.95 20.27
C THR A 481 4.16 -28.12 21.25
N SER A 482 4.92 -29.20 21.00
CA SER A 482 4.93 -30.40 21.84
C SER A 482 6.26 -31.16 21.71
N SER A 483 6.59 -31.99 22.70
CA SER A 483 7.69 -32.95 22.60
C SER A 483 7.35 -34.07 21.62
N THR A 484 8.35 -34.62 20.95
CA THR A 484 8.20 -35.76 20.04
C THR A 484 9.44 -36.64 20.01
N VAL A 485 9.32 -37.83 19.43
CA VAL A 485 10.38 -38.82 19.25
C VAL A 485 10.39 -39.28 17.80
N ASN A 486 11.40 -40.04 17.40
CA ASN A 486 11.49 -40.62 16.06
C ASN A 486 10.85 -42.02 16.06
N PRO A 487 9.92 -42.37 15.15
CA PRO A 487 9.34 -41.57 14.06
C PRO A 487 8.44 -40.42 14.52
N VAL A 488 8.51 -39.29 13.81
CA VAL A 488 7.70 -38.09 14.07
C VAL A 488 6.38 -38.16 13.30
N VAL A 489 5.26 -37.98 14.00
CA VAL A 489 3.93 -37.86 13.35
C VAL A 489 3.76 -36.46 12.75
N VAL A 490 3.72 -36.38 11.41
CA VAL A 490 3.39 -35.18 10.63
C VAL A 490 1.89 -35.15 10.36
N PRO A 491 1.12 -34.17 10.88
CA PRO A 491 -0.33 -34.12 10.65
C PRO A 491 -0.70 -33.91 9.17
N ALA A 492 -1.93 -34.28 8.80
CA ALA A 492 -2.54 -33.88 7.52
C ALA A 492 -2.55 -32.35 7.35
N TYR A 493 -2.43 -31.88 6.11
CA TYR A 493 -2.41 -30.46 5.74
C TYR A 493 -1.68 -29.57 6.75
N SER A 494 -0.36 -29.74 6.87
CA SER A 494 0.42 -29.12 7.93
C SER A 494 1.73 -28.50 7.45
N VAL A 495 2.22 -27.56 8.26
CA VAL A 495 3.59 -27.05 8.23
C VAL A 495 4.16 -27.31 9.62
N MET A 496 5.25 -28.06 9.69
CA MET A 496 5.87 -28.48 10.95
C MET A 496 7.36 -28.21 10.94
N ARG A 497 7.88 -27.65 12.03
CA ARG A 497 9.29 -27.61 12.36
C ARG A 497 9.57 -28.66 13.44
N VAL A 498 10.60 -29.45 13.25
CA VAL A 498 11.18 -30.33 14.27
C VAL A 498 12.56 -29.80 14.62
N GLU A 499 12.89 -29.75 15.90
CA GLU A 499 14.20 -29.28 16.37
C GLU A 499 14.78 -30.20 17.46
N TRP A 500 16.10 -30.39 17.41
CA TRP A 500 16.86 -31.13 18.42
C TRP A 500 18.26 -30.55 18.60
N THR A 501 18.84 -30.74 19.78
CA THR A 501 20.19 -30.27 20.11
C THR A 501 21.24 -31.12 19.39
N ARG A 502 22.18 -30.46 18.71
CA ARG A 502 23.41 -31.07 18.18
C ARG A 502 24.38 -31.30 19.34
N VAL A 503 25.07 -32.44 19.38
CA VAL A 503 25.92 -32.86 20.52
C VAL A 503 27.20 -32.01 20.72
N SER A 504 27.25 -30.76 20.24
CA SER A 504 28.39 -29.84 20.38
C SER A 504 28.04 -28.63 21.26
N THR A 505 29.06 -27.98 21.81
CA THR A 505 28.95 -26.68 22.50
C THR A 505 28.27 -25.63 21.61
N ALA A 506 27.56 -24.69 22.23
CA ALA A 506 26.93 -23.56 21.54
C ALA A 506 27.95 -22.82 20.65
N ASP A 507 27.59 -22.45 19.42
CA ASP A 507 28.49 -21.71 18.53
C ASP A 507 28.77 -20.30 19.11
N ILE A 508 29.86 -19.66 18.66
CA ILE A 508 30.18 -18.27 18.98
C ILE A 508 28.94 -17.40 18.68
N PRO A 509 28.58 -16.41 19.53
CA PRO A 509 27.40 -15.60 19.28
C PRO A 509 27.46 -14.86 17.95
N ARG A 510 26.30 -14.57 17.35
CA ARG A 510 26.26 -13.69 16.18
C ARG A 510 26.63 -12.26 16.58
N PRO A 511 27.29 -11.48 15.70
CA PRO A 511 27.49 -10.05 15.92
C PRO A 511 26.16 -9.36 16.25
N PRO A 512 26.11 -8.53 17.30
CA PRO A 512 24.94 -7.73 17.61
C PRO A 512 24.59 -6.79 16.46
N VAL A 513 23.30 -6.47 16.34
CA VAL A 513 22.85 -5.34 15.52
C VAL A 513 22.85 -4.13 16.44
N LEU A 514 23.83 -3.25 16.26
CA LEU A 514 23.92 -1.97 16.97
C LEU A 514 22.92 -0.99 16.36
N MET A 515 22.06 -0.43 17.21
CA MET A 515 21.03 0.53 16.85
C MET A 515 21.54 1.96 17.02
N ASN A 516 20.65 2.94 16.76
CA ASN A 516 20.95 4.35 16.87
C ASN A 516 21.48 4.75 18.25
N THR A 517 22.31 5.79 18.24
CA THR A 517 22.97 6.32 19.42
C THR A 517 22.46 7.72 19.72
N GLU A 518 22.18 8.00 20.99
CA GLU A 518 21.71 9.32 21.41
C GLU A 518 22.84 10.06 22.13
N ALA A 519 23.32 11.15 21.53
CA ALA A 519 24.35 12.01 22.12
C ALA A 519 23.75 12.91 23.21
N ASN A 520 24.37 12.87 24.38
CA ASN A 520 24.03 13.62 25.57
C ASN A 520 25.27 14.38 26.10
N ASN A 521 25.12 15.18 27.16
CA ASN A 521 26.26 15.86 27.77
C ASN A 521 27.28 14.84 28.31
N GLN A 522 28.48 14.81 27.72
CA GLN A 522 29.57 13.88 28.06
C GLN A 522 29.17 12.39 28.04
N ALA A 523 28.12 12.04 27.29
CA ALA A 523 27.59 10.69 27.28
C ALA A 523 26.93 10.32 25.94
N VAL A 524 26.85 9.04 25.64
CA VAL A 524 26.14 8.48 24.48
C VAL A 524 25.35 7.25 24.91
N MET A 525 24.04 7.25 24.65
CA MET A 525 23.20 6.07 24.85
C MET A 525 23.30 5.14 23.64
N LEU A 526 23.76 3.92 23.85
CA LEU A 526 23.79 2.85 22.86
C LEU A 526 22.68 1.84 23.15
N LYS A 527 22.08 1.29 22.09
CA LYS A 527 21.13 0.17 22.16
C LYS A 527 21.49 -0.87 21.11
N TRP A 528 21.33 -2.15 21.39
CA TRP A 528 21.56 -3.23 20.42
C TRP A 528 20.58 -4.36 20.63
N GLN A 529 20.44 -5.20 19.61
CA GLN A 529 19.54 -6.33 19.65
C GLN A 529 20.13 -7.55 20.36
N PRO A 530 19.28 -8.45 20.90
CA PRO A 530 19.72 -9.75 21.38
C PRO A 530 20.44 -10.54 20.28
N SER A 531 21.68 -10.94 20.56
CA SER A 531 22.43 -11.87 19.71
C SER A 531 22.14 -13.31 20.09
N LEU A 532 21.92 -14.15 19.08
CA LEU A 532 21.78 -15.60 19.27
C LEU A 532 23.03 -16.16 19.97
N ASN A 533 22.83 -17.01 20.98
CA ASN A 533 23.84 -17.58 21.89
C ASN A 533 24.59 -16.62 22.80
N ALA A 534 24.25 -15.33 22.83
CA ALA A 534 24.94 -14.38 23.70
C ALA A 534 24.57 -14.59 25.16
N THR A 535 25.58 -14.62 26.03
CA THR A 535 25.40 -14.54 27.49
C THR A 535 25.82 -13.16 28.03
N GLY A 536 26.37 -12.30 27.18
CA GLY A 536 26.71 -10.93 27.49
C GLY A 536 27.27 -10.18 26.28
N TYR A 537 27.55 -8.88 26.47
CA TYR A 537 28.02 -7.99 25.42
C TYR A 537 29.19 -7.13 25.88
N LYS A 538 30.01 -6.69 24.93
CA LYS A 538 31.06 -5.70 25.16
C LYS A 538 30.89 -4.54 24.19
N VAL A 539 30.93 -3.32 24.72
CA VAL A 539 30.94 -2.08 23.94
C VAL A 539 32.39 -1.70 23.64
N LYS A 540 32.69 -1.47 22.37
CA LYS A 540 33.97 -0.98 21.87
C LYS A 540 33.83 0.52 21.59
N VAL A 541 34.76 1.33 22.09
CA VAL A 541 34.73 2.79 21.97
C VAL A 541 36.08 3.29 21.47
N GLY A 542 36.07 4.19 20.49
CA GLY A 542 37.26 4.85 19.96
C GLY A 542 36.97 6.26 19.44
N THR A 543 38.01 7.00 19.09
CA THR A 543 37.90 8.34 18.46
C THR A 543 38.30 8.31 16.97
N THR A 544 38.52 7.12 16.42
CA THR A 544 38.88 6.90 15.02
C THR A 544 38.17 5.65 14.53
N SER A 545 37.54 5.73 13.37
CA SER A 545 36.80 4.61 12.75
C SER A 545 37.66 3.35 12.67
N GLY A 546 37.10 2.21 13.09
CA GLY A 546 37.76 0.91 13.12
C GLY A 546 38.81 0.74 14.21
N ASN A 547 39.13 1.77 15.00
CA ASN A 547 40.15 1.73 16.05
C ASN A 547 39.53 2.05 17.42
N TYR A 548 39.25 1.00 18.19
CA TYR A 548 38.63 1.09 19.51
C TYR A 548 39.69 0.96 20.60
N THR A 549 39.91 2.03 21.36
CA THR A 549 40.90 2.09 22.45
C THR A 549 40.33 1.65 23.79
N THR A 550 38.99 1.62 23.93
CA THR A 550 38.29 1.24 25.15
C THR A 550 37.33 0.09 24.87
N THR A 551 37.32 -0.91 25.75
CA THR A 551 36.32 -2.00 25.76
C THR A 551 35.62 -2.00 27.12
N ILE A 552 34.29 -1.97 27.12
CA ILE A 552 33.46 -1.98 28.31
C ILE A 552 32.62 -3.25 28.28
N ASP A 553 32.88 -4.17 29.23
CA ASP A 553 31.98 -5.30 29.44
C ASP A 553 30.71 -4.81 30.15
N VAL A 554 29.55 -5.11 29.58
CA VAL A 554 28.26 -4.66 30.07
C VAL A 554 27.37 -5.82 30.52
N GLY A 555 27.85 -7.06 30.44
CA GLY A 555 27.05 -8.24 30.75
C GLY A 555 25.85 -8.41 29.81
N ASN A 556 24.81 -9.11 30.26
CA ASN A 556 23.61 -9.41 29.47
C ASN A 556 22.59 -8.25 29.50
N VAL A 557 23.00 -7.10 28.98
CA VAL A 557 22.13 -5.94 28.76
C VAL A 557 22.06 -5.62 27.26
N LEU A 558 21.00 -4.92 26.86
CA LEU A 558 20.77 -4.51 25.46
C LEU A 558 20.95 -3.00 25.25
N SER A 559 21.44 -2.30 26.28
CA SER A 559 21.71 -0.87 26.21
C SER A 559 22.82 -0.46 27.16
N LYS A 560 23.52 0.62 26.82
CA LYS A 560 24.54 1.22 27.67
C LYS A 560 24.62 2.72 27.43
N ASN A 561 24.49 3.50 28.51
CA ASN A 561 24.93 4.89 28.52
C ASN A 561 26.44 4.93 28.77
N VAL A 562 27.22 5.20 27.73
CA VAL A 562 28.67 5.41 27.82
C VAL A 562 28.91 6.84 28.29
N THR A 563 29.53 7.02 29.45
CA THR A 563 29.73 8.34 30.10
C THR A 563 31.22 8.69 30.18
N GLY A 564 31.54 9.93 30.56
CA GLY A 564 32.92 10.41 30.67
C GLY A 564 33.56 10.77 29.32
N LEU A 565 32.72 10.99 28.31
CA LEU A 565 33.16 11.37 26.96
C LEU A 565 33.40 12.87 26.88
N THR A 566 34.33 13.29 26.02
CA THR A 566 34.66 14.72 25.83
C THR A 566 33.74 15.35 24.78
N ASN A 567 33.23 16.54 25.08
CA ASN A 567 32.38 17.29 24.15
C ASN A 567 33.16 17.75 22.91
N ASN A 568 32.47 17.90 21.78
CA ASN A 568 33.04 18.27 20.48
C ASN A 568 34.07 17.26 19.92
N VAL A 569 34.02 16.00 20.37
CA VAL A 569 34.81 14.89 19.84
C VAL A 569 33.86 13.88 19.18
N THR A 570 34.26 13.35 18.02
CA THR A 570 33.57 12.22 17.38
C THR A 570 34.01 10.93 18.04
N TYR A 571 33.07 10.16 18.54
CA TYR A 571 33.30 8.81 19.04
C TYR A 571 32.70 7.78 18.09
N TYR A 572 33.39 6.67 17.95
CA TYR A 572 33.00 5.49 17.18
C TYR A 572 32.70 4.35 18.14
N PHE A 573 31.59 3.67 17.90
CA PHE A 573 31.08 2.60 18.74
C PHE A 573 30.79 1.35 17.91
N SER A 574 31.14 0.20 18.47
CA SER A 574 30.69 -1.11 18.00
C SER A 574 30.42 -2.00 19.21
N VAL A 575 29.62 -3.05 19.04
CA VAL A 575 29.27 -3.99 20.10
C VAL A 575 29.62 -5.39 19.64
N THR A 576 30.21 -6.19 20.52
CA THR A 576 30.37 -7.63 20.35
C THR A 576 29.48 -8.37 21.34
N ALA A 577 29.00 -9.55 20.96
CA ALA A 577 28.37 -10.50 21.87
C ALA A 577 29.38 -11.56 22.28
N TYR A 578 29.30 -12.09 23.49
CA TYR A 578 30.16 -13.18 23.94
C TYR A 578 29.37 -14.27 24.67
N ASN A 579 29.95 -15.47 24.64
CA ASN A 579 29.57 -16.59 25.50
C ASN A 579 30.82 -17.37 25.91
N ALA A 580 30.64 -18.54 26.56
CA ALA A 580 31.74 -19.39 26.99
C ALA A 580 32.60 -19.94 25.82
N THR A 581 32.05 -19.98 24.60
CA THR A 581 32.74 -20.46 23.39
C THR A 581 33.60 -19.37 22.75
N GLY A 582 33.22 -18.09 22.87
CA GLY A 582 34.01 -16.98 22.34
C GLY A 582 33.24 -15.67 22.19
N GLU A 583 33.93 -14.69 21.62
CA GLU A 583 33.40 -13.35 21.30
C GLU A 583 33.10 -13.27 19.79
N SER A 584 31.97 -12.66 19.43
CA SER A 584 31.54 -12.46 18.06
C SER A 584 32.45 -11.50 17.29
N ALA A 585 32.29 -11.45 15.98
CA ALA A 585 32.76 -10.28 15.22
C ALA A 585 32.03 -9.00 15.69
N LEU A 586 32.61 -7.85 15.36
CA LEU A 586 32.05 -6.52 15.63
C LEU A 586 30.67 -6.36 14.97
N SER A 587 29.76 -5.67 15.64
CA SER A 587 28.58 -5.10 14.98
C SER A 587 28.99 -4.11 13.89
N GLY A 588 28.02 -3.66 13.10
CA GLY A 588 28.19 -2.40 12.36
C GLY A 588 28.67 -1.28 13.28
N GLU A 589 29.55 -0.42 12.78
CA GLU A 589 30.05 0.74 13.51
C GLU A 589 29.05 1.89 13.38
N THR A 590 28.83 2.61 14.48
CA THR A 590 28.12 3.90 14.50
C THR A 590 29.06 4.95 15.07
N SER A 591 28.84 6.21 14.70
CA SER A 591 29.65 7.32 15.18
C SER A 591 28.78 8.49 15.56
N THR A 592 29.16 9.21 16.61
CA THR A 592 28.44 10.43 16.99
C THR A 592 29.41 11.52 17.43
N LEU A 593 29.17 12.73 16.95
CA LEU A 593 29.86 13.94 17.39
C LEU A 593 29.13 14.48 18.62
N LEU A 594 29.84 14.67 19.74
CA LEU A 594 29.25 15.19 20.99
C LEU A 594 29.07 16.72 20.95
N ALA A 595 28.29 17.19 19.98
CA ALA A 595 27.92 18.58 19.78
C ALA A 595 26.42 18.70 19.43
N SER A 596 25.87 19.91 19.55
CA SER A 596 24.57 20.20 18.96
C SER A 596 24.64 20.06 17.44
N PRO A 597 23.55 19.71 16.75
CA PRO A 597 23.57 19.54 15.30
C PRO A 597 23.91 20.86 14.60
N SER A 598 24.34 20.78 13.34
CA SER A 598 24.44 21.98 12.48
C SER A 598 23.06 22.46 12.05
N ALA A 599 22.97 23.70 11.58
CA ALA A 599 21.74 24.20 10.96
C ALA A 599 21.32 23.29 9.79
N PRO A 600 20.03 22.96 9.65
CA PRO A 600 19.53 22.24 8.48
C PRO A 600 19.73 23.03 7.20
N PHE A 601 20.05 22.34 6.10
CA PHE A 601 20.00 22.95 4.78
C PHE A 601 18.53 23.04 4.33
N ALA A 602 18.03 24.27 4.16
CA ALA A 602 16.68 24.50 3.66
C ALA A 602 16.57 24.04 2.20
N ARG A 603 15.54 23.25 1.88
CA ARG A 603 15.30 22.80 0.49
C ARG A 603 14.32 23.71 -0.21
N ARG A 604 13.08 23.78 0.29
CA ARG A 604 11.99 24.53 -0.32
C ARG A 604 10.81 24.66 0.64
N ALA A 605 10.03 25.71 0.43
CA ALA A 605 8.64 25.76 0.84
C ALA A 605 7.79 25.98 -0.41
N TYR A 606 6.65 25.31 -0.51
CA TYR A 606 5.73 25.45 -1.63
C TYR A 606 4.30 25.18 -1.17
N ALA A 607 3.33 25.85 -1.78
CA ALA A 607 1.92 25.53 -1.53
C ALA A 607 1.64 24.12 -2.07
N GLU A 608 1.03 23.27 -1.24
CA GLU A 608 0.71 21.88 -1.57
C GLU A 608 -0.78 21.75 -1.93
N THR A 609 -1.65 22.39 -1.15
CA THR A 609 -3.10 22.44 -1.36
C THR A 609 -3.64 23.76 -0.80
N ALA A 610 -4.95 24.02 -0.99
CA ALA A 610 -5.58 25.23 -0.47
C ALA A 610 -5.30 25.41 1.03
N GLY A 611 -4.72 26.54 1.40
CA GLY A 611 -4.36 26.85 2.79
C GLY A 611 -3.24 26.00 3.40
N ASN A 612 -2.51 25.21 2.59
CA ASN A 612 -1.49 24.29 3.08
C ASN A 612 -0.14 24.51 2.38
N ILE A 613 0.93 24.64 3.17
CA ILE A 613 2.31 24.79 2.66
C ILE A 613 3.15 23.61 3.12
N ALA A 614 3.77 22.91 2.17
CA ALA A 614 4.81 21.93 2.44
C ALA A 614 6.16 22.62 2.60
N VAL A 615 6.90 22.24 3.63
CA VAL A 615 8.23 22.76 3.96
C VAL A 615 9.19 21.59 4.08
N GLU A 616 10.35 21.67 3.43
CA GLU A 616 11.32 20.59 3.36
C GLU A 616 12.75 21.09 3.63
N TRP A 617 13.56 20.25 4.29
CA TRP A 617 14.99 20.48 4.52
C TRP A 617 15.78 19.18 4.33
N GLN A 618 17.10 19.24 4.43
CA GLN A 618 17.96 18.05 4.45
C GLN A 618 18.20 17.54 5.86
N SER A 619 18.37 16.23 5.98
CA SER A 619 18.84 15.58 7.20
C SER A 619 20.21 16.11 7.64
N VAL A 620 20.38 16.27 8.94
CA VAL A 620 21.61 16.67 9.61
C VAL A 620 22.13 15.47 10.42
N PRO A 621 23.38 15.02 10.20
CA PRO A 621 23.99 13.96 10.99
C PRO A 621 23.93 14.26 12.50
N GLY A 622 23.50 13.27 13.30
CA GLY A 622 23.42 13.37 14.76
C GLY A 622 22.24 14.20 15.30
N ALA A 623 21.32 14.64 14.44
CA ALA A 623 20.04 15.19 14.89
C ALA A 623 19.11 14.06 15.36
N THR A 624 18.37 14.28 16.43
CA THR A 624 17.29 13.38 16.88
C THR A 624 15.91 13.96 16.63
N GLY A 625 15.84 15.23 16.20
CA GLY A 625 14.60 15.84 15.74
C GLY A 625 14.81 17.24 15.17
N TYR A 626 13.72 17.82 14.69
CA TYR A 626 13.69 19.13 14.05
C TYR A 626 12.49 19.94 14.53
N LYS A 627 12.63 21.27 14.48
CA LYS A 627 11.53 22.21 14.66
C LYS A 627 11.39 23.08 13.42
N VAL A 628 10.16 23.37 13.04
CA VAL A 628 9.81 24.35 12.00
C VAL A 628 9.25 25.58 12.69
N LYS A 629 9.80 26.75 12.36
CA LYS A 629 9.35 28.05 12.89
C LYS A 629 8.86 28.91 11.74
N TYR A 630 7.71 29.55 11.89
CA TYR A 630 7.13 30.35 10.82
C TYR A 630 6.31 31.55 11.28
N GLY A 631 6.11 32.50 10.36
CA GLY A 631 5.32 33.71 10.54
C GLY A 631 5.08 34.44 9.21
N THR A 632 4.32 35.52 9.23
CA THR A 632 3.97 36.32 8.04
C THR A 632 4.91 37.51 7.79
N VAL A 633 5.84 37.76 8.71
CA VAL A 633 6.85 38.83 8.62
C VAL A 633 8.23 38.20 8.63
N LEU A 634 9.05 38.55 7.64
CA LEU A 634 10.41 38.04 7.51
C LEU A 634 11.21 38.27 8.81
N GLY A 635 11.83 37.21 9.34
CA GLY A 635 12.61 37.25 10.58
C GLY A 635 11.79 37.22 11.87
N THR A 636 10.46 37.25 11.80
CA THR A 636 9.57 37.12 12.97
C THR A 636 8.76 35.84 12.87
N TYR A 637 9.10 34.85 13.69
CA TYR A 637 8.44 33.55 13.70
C TYR A 637 7.56 33.42 14.94
N THR A 638 6.24 33.51 14.74
CA THR A 638 5.25 33.48 15.83
C THR A 638 4.82 32.07 16.21
N THR A 639 5.06 31.09 15.33
CA THR A 639 4.66 29.69 15.54
C THR A 639 5.88 28.79 15.45
N THR A 640 5.94 27.77 16.32
CA THR A 640 6.95 26.70 16.29
C THR A 640 6.24 25.35 16.36
N ILE A 641 6.62 24.43 15.47
CA ILE A 641 6.14 23.05 15.43
C ILE A 641 7.34 22.13 15.64
N ASP A 642 7.29 21.26 16.65
CA ASP A 642 8.22 20.14 16.75
C ASP A 642 7.72 19.01 15.84
N VAL A 643 8.56 18.60 14.89
CA VAL A 643 8.18 17.60 13.89
C VAL A 643 8.86 16.25 14.15
N GLY A 644 9.58 16.12 15.27
CA GLY A 644 10.40 14.95 15.56
C GLY A 644 11.49 14.76 14.50
N ASN A 645 11.93 13.52 14.30
CA ASN A 645 12.96 13.18 13.32
C ASN A 645 12.42 13.11 11.88
N ASN A 646 11.71 14.15 11.43
CA ASN A 646 11.21 14.26 10.07
C ASN A 646 11.94 15.40 9.35
N VAL A 647 12.03 15.31 8.03
CA VAL A 647 12.70 16.31 7.17
C VAL A 647 11.73 17.03 6.23
N GLY A 648 10.44 16.92 6.53
CA GLY A 648 9.37 17.63 5.85
C GLY A 648 8.18 17.84 6.78
N GLN A 649 7.39 18.87 6.52
CA GLN A 649 6.17 19.18 7.26
C GLN A 649 5.14 19.84 6.34
N LEU A 650 3.89 19.34 6.40
CA LEU A 650 2.73 20.03 5.82
C LEU A 650 2.12 20.95 6.89
N VAL A 651 2.23 22.26 6.71
CA VAL A 651 1.63 23.26 7.59
C VAL A 651 0.25 23.61 7.03
N THR A 652 -0.80 23.38 7.82
CA THR A 652 -2.19 23.52 7.37
C THR A 652 -2.91 24.70 8.02
N GLY A 653 -4.08 25.06 7.49
CA GLY A 653 -4.93 26.13 8.05
C GLY A 653 -4.37 27.54 7.86
N LEU A 654 -3.49 27.72 6.86
CA LEU A 654 -2.88 28.99 6.53
C LEU A 654 -3.85 29.85 5.70
N LEU A 655 -3.87 31.15 5.99
CA LEU A 655 -4.72 32.11 5.27
C LEU A 655 -4.37 32.17 3.77
N PRO A 656 -5.32 31.89 2.85
CA PRO A 656 -5.10 32.03 1.41
C PRO A 656 -4.62 33.42 1.01
N GLY A 657 -3.72 33.48 0.02
CA GLY A 657 -3.10 34.71 -0.47
C GLY A 657 -2.01 35.29 0.44
N THR A 658 -1.75 34.69 1.61
CA THR A 658 -0.76 35.19 2.58
C THR A 658 0.60 34.53 2.39
N THR A 659 1.67 35.32 2.32
CA THR A 659 3.06 34.84 2.31
C THR A 659 3.53 34.49 3.71
N TYR A 660 4.09 33.29 3.86
CA TYR A 660 4.69 32.80 5.09
C TYR A 660 6.19 32.54 4.89
N TYR A 661 6.95 32.87 5.92
CA TYR A 661 8.39 32.67 6.01
C TYR A 661 8.67 31.57 7.03
N PHE A 662 9.45 30.57 6.62
CA PHE A 662 9.77 29.38 7.41
C PHE A 662 11.28 29.26 7.63
N VAL A 663 11.67 28.76 8.80
CA VAL A 663 13.02 28.26 9.07
C VAL A 663 12.92 26.93 9.81
N ALA A 664 13.93 26.08 9.61
CA ALA A 664 14.07 24.83 10.35
C ALA A 664 15.29 24.88 11.28
N THR A 665 15.20 24.22 12.42
CA THR A 665 16.32 23.97 13.34
C THR A 665 16.38 22.49 13.64
N ALA A 666 17.56 21.88 13.58
CA ALA A 666 17.82 20.55 14.11
C ALA A 666 18.11 20.62 15.62
N TYR A 667 17.75 19.58 16.36
CA TYR A 667 18.12 19.41 17.77
C TYR A 667 18.56 17.99 18.08
N ASN A 668 19.29 17.84 19.18
CA ASN A 668 19.54 16.58 19.86
C ASN A 668 19.67 16.81 21.38
N GLY A 669 20.05 15.80 22.16
CA GLY A 669 20.28 15.91 23.61
C GLY A 669 21.36 16.93 24.04
N ARG A 670 22.06 17.57 23.10
CA ARG A 670 23.05 18.64 23.33
C ARG A 670 22.50 20.05 23.18
N GLY A 671 21.38 20.20 22.47
CA GLY A 671 20.75 21.48 22.23
C GLY A 671 20.26 21.64 20.80
N GLU A 672 19.74 22.82 20.52
CA GLU A 672 19.17 23.22 19.23
C GLU A 672 20.22 23.98 18.41
N SER A 673 20.26 23.71 17.12
CA SER A 673 21.10 24.39 16.13
C SER A 673 20.63 25.83 15.85
N SER A 674 21.44 26.61 15.13
CA SER A 674 20.97 27.84 14.50
C SER A 674 19.93 27.55 13.41
N THR A 675 19.12 28.55 13.06
CA THR A 675 18.12 28.43 12.01
C THR A 675 18.75 28.16 10.64
N SER A 676 18.05 27.39 9.80
CA SER A 676 18.31 27.29 8.37
C SER A 676 18.23 28.65 7.68
N SER A 677 18.59 28.72 6.40
CA SER A 677 18.15 29.81 5.54
C SER A 677 16.61 29.85 5.48
N VAL A 678 16.07 31.05 5.21
CA VAL A 678 14.61 31.26 5.15
C VAL A 678 14.04 30.61 3.89
N MET A 679 12.98 29.84 4.06
CA MET A 679 12.10 29.37 2.99
C MET A 679 10.86 30.24 2.96
N THR A 680 10.30 30.51 1.78
CA THR A 680 9.13 31.37 1.63
C THR A 680 8.14 30.74 0.66
N ALA A 681 6.86 30.82 1.01
CA ALA A 681 5.77 30.39 0.13
C ALA A 681 4.50 31.18 0.47
N THR A 682 3.67 31.42 -0.55
CA THR A 682 2.34 32.01 -0.38
C THR A 682 1.32 30.88 -0.32
N ALA A 683 0.52 30.86 0.74
CA ALA A 683 -0.56 29.89 0.87
C ALA A 683 -1.59 30.19 -0.23
N LEU A 684 -1.91 29.20 -1.05
CA LEU A 684 -2.84 29.39 -2.16
C LEU A 684 -4.28 29.19 -1.69
N GLY A 685 -5.22 29.82 -2.38
CA GLY A 685 -6.61 29.39 -2.35
C GLY A 685 -6.78 28.06 -3.10
N THR A 686 -8.01 27.59 -3.26
CA THR A 686 -8.28 26.36 -4.03
C THR A 686 -7.80 26.51 -5.47
N LEU A 687 -6.73 25.80 -5.81
CA LEU A 687 -6.24 25.67 -7.18
C LEU A 687 -7.17 24.75 -8.00
N PRO A 688 -7.22 24.91 -9.33
CA PRO A 688 -7.93 23.97 -10.17
C PRO A 688 -7.16 22.65 -10.21
N LEU A 689 -7.90 21.55 -10.29
CA LEU A 689 -7.29 20.25 -10.58
C LEU A 689 -6.89 20.18 -12.06
N ALA A 690 -5.78 19.50 -12.35
CA ALA A 690 -5.27 19.35 -13.70
C ALA A 690 -6.28 18.62 -14.61
N PRO A 691 -6.51 19.05 -15.87
CA PRO A 691 -7.45 18.41 -16.79
C PRO A 691 -7.13 16.93 -16.98
N HIS A 692 -8.15 16.10 -17.18
CA HIS A 692 -7.97 14.67 -17.42
C HIS A 692 -8.50 14.27 -18.80
N ASP A 693 -8.14 13.06 -19.20
CA ASP A 693 -8.53 12.47 -20.49
C ASP A 693 -8.30 13.42 -21.68
N ALA A 694 -7.10 14.01 -21.74
CA ALA A 694 -6.67 14.71 -22.94
C ALA A 694 -6.59 13.70 -24.09
N GLN A 695 -7.01 14.12 -25.28
CA GLN A 695 -7.11 13.29 -26.49
C GLN A 695 -6.72 14.09 -27.74
N ILE A 696 -6.22 13.40 -28.76
CA ILE A 696 -6.11 13.93 -30.12
C ILE A 696 -7.44 13.72 -30.82
N THR A 697 -8.04 14.77 -31.36
CA THR A 697 -9.36 14.75 -32.02
C THR A 697 -9.29 14.78 -33.54
N SER A 698 -8.25 15.38 -34.11
CA SER A 698 -8.05 15.44 -35.55
C SER A 698 -6.60 15.67 -35.91
N GLU A 699 -6.21 15.25 -37.12
CA GLU A 699 -4.83 15.29 -37.57
C GLU A 699 -4.78 15.55 -39.07
N THR A 700 -3.96 16.52 -39.45
CA THR A 700 -3.62 16.81 -40.84
C THR A 700 -2.12 17.08 -40.94
N ALA A 701 -1.61 17.25 -42.17
CA ALA A 701 -0.21 17.61 -42.39
C ALA A 701 0.21 18.96 -41.75
N THR A 702 -0.74 19.78 -41.34
CA THR A 702 -0.51 21.14 -40.82
C THR A 702 -1.26 21.46 -39.53
N ALA A 703 -2.03 20.52 -38.97
CA ALA A 703 -2.77 20.76 -37.74
C ALA A 703 -2.97 19.49 -36.89
N ILE A 704 -2.95 19.67 -35.57
CA ILE A 704 -3.34 18.65 -34.58
C ILE A 704 -4.44 19.23 -33.70
N GLY A 705 -5.62 18.61 -33.71
CA GLY A 705 -6.73 18.91 -32.82
C GLY A 705 -6.59 18.19 -31.48
N LEU A 706 -6.83 18.91 -30.39
CA LEU A 706 -6.78 18.44 -29.01
C LEU A 706 -8.15 18.63 -28.34
N SER A 707 -8.51 17.74 -27.44
CA SER A 707 -9.58 17.94 -26.47
C SER A 707 -9.19 17.41 -25.10
N TRP A 708 -9.84 17.87 -24.04
CA TRP A 708 -9.68 17.34 -22.68
C TRP A 708 -10.99 17.43 -21.90
N VAL A 709 -11.05 16.74 -20.76
CA VAL A 709 -12.15 16.86 -19.82
C VAL A 709 -11.74 17.82 -18.70
N PRO A 710 -12.59 18.82 -18.37
CA PRO A 710 -12.31 19.75 -17.29
C PRO A 710 -12.43 19.02 -15.95
N THR A 711 -11.42 19.12 -15.11
CA THR A 711 -11.45 18.49 -13.78
C THR A 711 -12.29 19.34 -12.85
N ARG A 712 -13.03 18.67 -11.97
CA ARG A 712 -13.99 19.33 -11.08
C ARG A 712 -13.72 18.90 -9.67
N THR A 713 -13.95 19.80 -8.74
CA THR A 713 -13.81 19.49 -7.33
C THR A 713 -15.16 19.03 -6.83
N GLU A 714 -15.23 17.81 -6.32
CA GLU A 714 -16.38 17.38 -5.53
C GLU A 714 -16.50 18.33 -4.34
N THR A 715 -17.62 19.03 -4.28
CA THR A 715 -17.91 20.01 -3.22
C THR A 715 -18.83 19.45 -2.16
N TYR A 716 -19.63 18.45 -2.53
CA TYR A 716 -20.53 17.75 -1.62
C TYR A 716 -20.74 16.32 -2.11
N HIS A 717 -20.87 15.40 -1.17
CA HIS A 717 -21.42 14.08 -1.40
C HIS A 717 -22.46 13.75 -0.33
N GLU A 718 -23.30 12.77 -0.64
CA GLU A 718 -24.25 12.16 0.28
C GLU A 718 -24.41 10.69 -0.11
N TYR A 719 -24.18 9.78 0.85
CA TYR A 719 -24.33 8.32 0.67
C TYR A 719 -25.51 7.75 1.45
N PHE A 720 -26.15 8.53 2.33
CA PHE A 720 -27.29 8.15 3.17
C PHE A 720 -27.02 6.99 4.14
N GLU A 721 -25.77 6.46 4.20
CA GLU A 721 -25.39 5.28 4.98
C GLU A 721 -25.44 5.49 6.49
N ASP A 722 -25.39 6.74 6.95
CA ASP A 722 -25.63 7.12 8.35
C ASP A 722 -27.12 7.03 8.75
N GLY A 723 -28.00 6.73 7.81
CA GLY A 723 -29.44 6.65 8.01
C GLY A 723 -30.14 8.01 7.98
N VAL A 724 -29.42 9.07 7.61
CA VAL A 724 -29.91 10.44 7.60
C VAL A 724 -29.79 11.02 6.18
N ALA A 725 -30.72 11.92 5.82
CA ALA A 725 -30.66 12.67 4.57
C ALA A 725 -30.36 14.13 4.91
N ASP A 726 -29.18 14.36 5.47
CA ASP A 726 -28.78 15.69 5.90
C ASP A 726 -28.68 16.64 4.70
N ASN A 727 -29.10 17.88 4.91
CA ASN A 727 -29.10 18.90 3.86
C ASN A 727 -30.03 18.60 2.65
N TRP A 728 -31.07 17.80 2.82
CA TRP A 728 -32.13 17.63 1.81
C TRP A 728 -33.43 18.30 2.24
N THR A 729 -34.02 19.09 1.34
CA THR A 729 -35.35 19.68 1.52
C THR A 729 -36.36 18.95 0.65
N GLN A 730 -37.37 18.36 1.30
CA GLN A 730 -38.48 17.70 0.61
C GLN A 730 -39.49 18.74 0.15
N ASN A 731 -39.53 19.01 -1.16
CA ASN A 731 -40.42 20.01 -1.74
C ASN A 731 -41.77 19.42 -2.14
N LYS A 732 -41.76 18.24 -2.78
CA LYS A 732 -42.98 17.51 -3.17
C LYS A 732 -42.85 16.04 -2.84
N GLY A 733 -43.94 15.51 -2.26
CA GLY A 733 -44.06 14.12 -1.85
C GLY A 733 -43.18 13.75 -0.66
N SER A 734 -43.47 12.62 -0.02
CA SER A 734 -42.73 12.15 1.15
C SER A 734 -41.52 11.33 0.74
N TRP A 735 -40.33 11.80 1.11
CA TRP A 735 -39.07 11.08 0.96
C TRP A 735 -38.61 10.54 2.31
N LEU A 736 -37.90 9.42 2.29
CA LEU A 736 -37.34 8.81 3.48
C LEU A 736 -36.01 8.12 3.18
N VAL A 737 -35.16 7.98 4.19
CA VAL A 737 -34.01 7.08 4.12
C VAL A 737 -34.52 5.67 4.42
N TYR A 738 -34.42 4.80 3.42
CA TYR A 738 -34.86 3.41 3.47
C TYR A 738 -33.64 2.51 3.68
N THR A 739 -33.66 1.74 4.77
CA THR A 739 -32.66 0.70 5.04
C THR A 739 -33.06 -0.61 4.37
N ASP A 740 -32.28 -1.08 3.40
CA ASP A 740 -32.38 -2.44 2.87
C ASP A 740 -31.49 -3.36 3.71
N THR A 741 -32.10 -4.03 4.68
CA THR A 741 -31.40 -4.95 5.58
C THR A 741 -30.79 -6.16 4.87
N SER A 742 -31.25 -6.50 3.66
CA SER A 742 -30.67 -7.59 2.87
C SER A 742 -29.35 -7.21 2.20
N ARG A 743 -29.16 -5.92 1.93
CA ARG A 743 -27.94 -5.37 1.32
C ARG A 743 -27.04 -4.67 2.34
N GLY A 744 -27.54 -4.39 3.54
CA GLY A 744 -26.82 -3.62 4.54
C GLY A 744 -26.52 -2.19 4.07
N ALA A 745 -27.45 -1.59 3.32
CA ALA A 745 -27.28 -0.28 2.70
C ALA A 745 -28.52 0.59 2.89
N ASN A 746 -28.30 1.90 2.96
CA ASN A 746 -29.36 2.90 3.04
C ASN A 746 -29.55 3.63 1.71
N PHE A 747 -30.79 4.03 1.42
CA PHE A 747 -31.14 4.73 0.18
C PHE A 747 -32.06 5.89 0.47
N TYR A 748 -31.90 7.00 -0.26
CA TYR A 748 -32.92 8.04 -0.24
C TYR A 748 -34.02 7.70 -1.23
N GLN A 749 -35.17 7.31 -0.70
CA GLN A 749 -36.25 6.72 -1.47
C GLN A 749 -37.33 7.74 -1.79
N SER A 750 -37.71 7.80 -3.07
CA SER A 750 -38.78 8.68 -3.54
C SER A 750 -40.18 8.10 -3.27
N PRO A 751 -41.23 8.94 -3.16
CA PRO A 751 -42.59 8.47 -2.93
C PRO A 751 -43.13 7.63 -4.08
N LEU A 752 -43.91 6.59 -3.75
CA LEU A 752 -44.74 5.86 -4.71
C LEU A 752 -46.02 6.65 -5.03
N ALA A 753 -46.49 6.59 -6.27
CA ALA A 753 -47.78 7.16 -6.71
C ALA A 753 -47.98 8.68 -6.58
N ALA A 754 -46.90 9.45 -6.44
CA ALA A 754 -46.90 10.91 -6.39
C ALA A 754 -45.73 11.50 -7.20
N THR A 755 -45.69 12.83 -7.32
CA THR A 755 -44.46 13.52 -7.75
C THR A 755 -43.54 13.67 -6.55
N GLY A 756 -42.32 13.14 -6.68
CA GLY A 756 -41.22 13.39 -5.76
C GLY A 756 -40.37 14.54 -6.28
N LEU A 757 -40.14 15.56 -5.45
CA LEU A 757 -39.15 16.59 -5.68
C LEU A 757 -38.43 16.88 -4.37
N THR A 758 -37.11 16.69 -4.35
CA THR A 758 -36.27 17.01 -3.18
C THR A 758 -35.02 17.73 -3.65
N ILE A 759 -34.60 18.74 -2.91
CA ILE A 759 -33.55 19.67 -3.30
C ILE A 759 -32.41 19.59 -2.29
N PHE A 760 -31.18 19.43 -2.79
CA PHE A 760 -30.02 19.45 -1.94
C PHE A 760 -29.75 20.89 -1.49
N SER A 761 -30.03 21.16 -0.21
CA SER A 761 -30.03 22.47 0.42
C SER A 761 -28.70 23.19 0.29
N ASN A 762 -27.57 22.46 0.31
CA ASN A 762 -26.22 23.00 0.23
C ASN A 762 -25.63 23.02 -1.20
N SER A 763 -26.43 22.67 -2.21
CA SER A 763 -25.96 22.72 -3.60
C SER A 763 -25.61 24.15 -4.02
N ALA A 764 -24.59 24.25 -4.88
CA ALA A 764 -24.15 25.50 -5.47
C ALA A 764 -25.26 26.13 -6.31
N THR A 765 -25.46 27.44 -6.20
CA THR A 765 -26.38 28.17 -7.09
C THR A 765 -25.74 28.58 -8.42
N GLY A 766 -24.42 28.39 -8.60
CA GLY A 766 -23.65 28.76 -9.79
C GLY A 766 -23.48 27.64 -10.82
N ASN A 767 -22.30 27.54 -11.43
CA ASN A 767 -21.97 26.41 -12.33
C ASN A 767 -21.59 25.18 -11.50
N TYR A 768 -22.22 24.05 -11.79
CA TYR A 768 -21.98 22.78 -11.10
C TYR A 768 -22.35 21.59 -11.98
N GLU A 769 -21.98 20.40 -11.54
CA GLU A 769 -22.58 19.14 -11.98
C GLU A 769 -23.09 18.37 -10.80
N GLY A 770 -24.31 17.90 -10.89
CA GLY A 770 -24.87 16.96 -9.94
C GLY A 770 -25.02 15.60 -10.58
N GLU A 771 -24.60 14.58 -9.84
CA GLU A 771 -24.58 13.19 -10.26
C GLU A 771 -25.22 12.32 -9.19
N THR A 772 -26.00 11.31 -9.59
CA THR A 772 -26.61 10.37 -8.66
C THR A 772 -26.78 8.98 -9.27
N SER A 773 -26.61 7.95 -8.45
CA SER A 773 -27.02 6.59 -8.78
C SER A 773 -28.48 6.37 -8.37
N VAL A 774 -29.33 5.98 -9.32
CA VAL A 774 -30.76 5.75 -9.14
C VAL A 774 -31.16 4.34 -9.55
N GLU A 775 -31.92 3.66 -8.69
CA GLU A 775 -32.48 2.33 -8.91
C GLU A 775 -34.00 2.40 -8.95
N GLN A 776 -34.63 1.87 -10.00
CA GLN A 776 -36.08 1.78 -10.08
C GLN A 776 -36.57 0.62 -9.20
N VAL A 777 -37.44 0.91 -8.23
CA VAL A 777 -37.95 -0.10 -7.28
C VAL A 777 -39.35 -0.57 -7.66
N ALA A 778 -40.29 0.37 -7.80
CA ALA A 778 -41.69 0.04 -8.05
C ALA A 778 -42.41 1.14 -8.85
N MET A 779 -43.45 0.76 -9.58
CA MET A 779 -44.32 1.68 -10.30
C MET A 779 -45.73 1.64 -9.71
N ALA A 780 -46.35 2.80 -9.57
CA ALA A 780 -47.73 2.89 -9.10
C ALA A 780 -48.70 2.30 -10.14
N SER A 781 -49.75 1.60 -9.69
CA SER A 781 -50.76 1.08 -10.61
C SER A 781 -51.65 2.19 -11.17
N GLY A 782 -52.07 2.06 -12.44
CA GLY A 782 -53.10 2.89 -13.06
C GLY A 782 -52.72 4.34 -13.38
N LYS A 783 -51.44 4.71 -13.42
CA LYS A 783 -50.98 6.06 -13.78
C LYS A 783 -50.63 6.16 -15.27
N SER A 784 -50.77 7.35 -15.83
CA SER A 784 -50.53 7.66 -17.24
C SER A 784 -49.08 8.06 -17.57
N ALA A 785 -48.25 8.33 -16.57
CA ALA A 785 -46.86 8.76 -16.74
C ALA A 785 -45.97 8.33 -15.57
N TYR A 786 -44.76 7.87 -15.89
CA TYR A 786 -43.74 7.41 -14.96
C TYR A 786 -42.37 7.99 -15.33
N ALA A 787 -41.67 8.56 -14.38
CA ALA A 787 -40.32 9.08 -14.61
C ALA A 787 -39.49 9.14 -13.33
N TYR A 788 -38.17 9.11 -13.47
CA TYR A 788 -37.21 9.41 -12.41
C TYR A 788 -35.97 10.11 -12.99
N GLY A 789 -35.21 10.83 -12.16
CA GLY A 789 -33.98 11.48 -12.57
C GLY A 789 -33.59 12.65 -11.67
N VAL A 790 -32.94 13.65 -12.26
CA VAL A 790 -32.27 14.74 -11.55
C VAL A 790 -32.79 16.11 -11.97
N VAL A 791 -32.59 17.10 -11.09
CA VAL A 791 -32.99 18.49 -11.23
C VAL A 791 -31.77 19.39 -11.22
N ALA A 792 -31.77 20.41 -12.09
CA ALA A 792 -30.77 21.47 -12.09
C ALA A 792 -31.39 22.86 -12.15
N ARG A 793 -30.66 23.84 -11.62
CA ARG A 793 -31.09 25.24 -11.50
C ARG A 793 -32.49 25.39 -10.93
N TYR A 794 -32.74 24.65 -9.85
CA TYR A 794 -33.96 24.82 -9.09
C TYR A 794 -33.97 26.19 -8.42
N VAL A 795 -34.92 27.03 -8.84
CA VAL A 795 -35.19 28.34 -8.23
C VAL A 795 -36.35 28.20 -7.25
N ASP A 796 -37.44 27.58 -7.70
CA ASP A 796 -38.63 27.25 -6.93
C ASP A 796 -39.38 26.08 -7.59
N ASP A 797 -40.49 25.65 -6.97
CA ASP A 797 -41.32 24.52 -7.39
C ASP A 797 -41.92 24.61 -8.80
N ASN A 798 -41.82 25.78 -9.43
CA ASN A 798 -42.34 26.11 -10.75
C ASN A 798 -41.25 26.48 -11.76
N ASN A 799 -39.98 26.59 -11.35
CA ASN A 799 -38.88 27.13 -12.16
C ASN A 799 -37.58 26.30 -11.98
N TYR A 800 -37.32 25.36 -12.89
CA TYR A 800 -36.14 24.49 -12.88
C TYR A 800 -35.94 23.74 -14.22
N TYR A 801 -34.78 23.11 -14.41
CA TYR A 801 -34.58 22.07 -15.43
C TYR A 801 -34.62 20.68 -14.79
N LYS A 802 -35.13 19.68 -15.51
CA LYS A 802 -35.06 18.28 -15.10
C LYS A 802 -34.54 17.39 -16.22
N PHE A 803 -33.60 16.52 -15.89
CA PHE A 803 -33.13 15.44 -16.76
C PHE A 803 -33.69 14.13 -16.24
N VAL A 804 -34.60 13.54 -17.00
CA VAL A 804 -35.39 12.38 -16.57
C VAL A 804 -35.39 11.27 -17.61
N TYR A 805 -35.47 10.04 -17.14
CA TYR A 805 -35.92 8.91 -17.96
C TYR A 805 -37.44 8.79 -17.83
N ASN A 806 -38.16 8.91 -18.94
CA ASN A 806 -39.59 8.68 -19.02
C ASN A 806 -39.85 7.24 -19.49
N ILE A 807 -40.40 6.43 -18.59
CA ILE A 807 -40.54 4.99 -18.77
C ILE A 807 -41.60 4.66 -19.83
N ASN A 808 -42.71 5.41 -19.88
CA ASN A 808 -43.79 5.15 -20.84
C ASN A 808 -43.36 5.40 -22.28
N GLU A 809 -42.50 6.41 -22.48
CA GLU A 809 -42.06 6.81 -23.81
C GLU A 809 -40.74 6.17 -24.25
N ASP A 810 -40.07 5.43 -23.36
CA ASP A 810 -38.70 4.92 -23.53
C ASP A 810 -37.73 6.03 -23.98
N LYS A 811 -37.78 7.18 -23.27
CA LYS A 811 -37.01 8.38 -23.63
C LYS A 811 -36.32 9.04 -22.46
N PHE A 812 -35.05 9.37 -22.67
CA PHE A 812 -34.34 10.36 -21.89
C PHE A 812 -34.72 11.76 -22.37
N LYS A 813 -35.06 12.66 -21.45
CA LYS A 813 -35.50 14.02 -21.75
C LYS A 813 -34.82 15.05 -20.87
N LEU A 814 -34.36 16.15 -21.47
CA LEU A 814 -34.11 17.38 -20.74
C LEU A 814 -35.33 18.30 -20.91
N VAL A 815 -35.95 18.65 -19.80
CA VAL A 815 -37.20 19.42 -19.76
C VAL A 815 -36.97 20.70 -18.95
N LYS A 816 -37.41 21.84 -19.49
CA LYS A 816 -37.51 23.11 -18.77
C LYS A 816 -38.89 23.23 -18.15
N VAL A 817 -38.95 23.50 -16.85
CA VAL A 817 -40.18 23.85 -16.13
C VAL A 817 -40.10 25.35 -15.84
N GLN A 818 -40.98 26.14 -16.43
CA GLN A 818 -41.02 27.59 -16.25
C GLN A 818 -42.44 28.02 -15.93
N ASN A 819 -42.63 28.69 -14.79
CA ASN A 819 -43.95 29.01 -14.25
C ASN A 819 -44.90 27.79 -14.20
N GLY A 820 -44.35 26.61 -13.90
CA GLY A 820 -45.09 25.35 -13.82
C GLY A 820 -45.39 24.69 -15.17
N VAL A 821 -44.99 25.29 -16.29
CA VAL A 821 -45.19 24.75 -17.65
C VAL A 821 -43.97 23.96 -18.08
N GLU A 822 -44.16 22.71 -18.51
CA GLU A 822 -43.08 21.84 -19.00
C GLU A 822 -42.84 22.00 -20.50
N THR A 823 -41.59 22.24 -20.89
CA THR A 823 -41.13 22.31 -22.28
C THR A 823 -39.97 21.33 -22.48
N VAL A 824 -40.12 20.35 -23.39
CA VAL A 824 -39.03 19.42 -23.74
C VAL A 824 -38.01 20.16 -24.60
N LEU A 825 -36.77 20.30 -24.12
CA LEU A 825 -35.69 20.96 -24.84
C LEU A 825 -35.00 20.00 -25.82
N ILE A 826 -34.80 18.74 -25.40
CA ILE A 826 -34.24 17.67 -26.23
C ILE A 826 -34.64 16.30 -25.66
N SER A 827 -34.71 15.29 -26.52
CA SER A 827 -34.96 13.90 -26.12
C SER A 827 -34.29 12.89 -27.04
N LYS A 828 -33.91 11.73 -26.50
CA LYS A 828 -33.43 10.55 -27.23
C LYS A 828 -34.09 9.28 -26.69
N THR A 829 -34.41 8.33 -27.56
CA THR A 829 -34.83 6.99 -27.13
C THR A 829 -33.65 6.20 -26.58
N THR A 830 -33.90 5.17 -25.78
CA THR A 830 -32.85 4.27 -25.29
C THR A 830 -31.99 3.72 -26.43
N GLN A 831 -32.60 3.33 -27.55
CA GLN A 831 -31.88 2.83 -28.74
C GLN A 831 -30.98 3.90 -29.39
N GLN A 832 -31.38 5.16 -29.41
CA GLN A 832 -30.55 6.24 -29.92
C GLN A 832 -29.32 6.47 -29.02
N VAL A 833 -29.50 6.38 -27.70
CA VAL A 833 -28.39 6.50 -26.75
C VAL A 833 -27.37 5.37 -26.94
N ILE A 834 -27.85 4.13 -27.09
CA ILE A 834 -27.00 2.95 -27.35
C ILE A 834 -26.18 3.14 -28.63
N THR A 835 -26.84 3.55 -29.72
CA THR A 835 -26.21 3.75 -31.03
C THR A 835 -25.16 4.87 -31.00
N ASP A 836 -25.52 6.05 -30.51
CA ASP A 836 -24.63 7.22 -30.49
C ASP A 836 -23.40 7.01 -29.61
N SER A 837 -23.57 6.24 -28.53
CA SER A 837 -22.53 6.00 -27.54
C SER A 837 -21.71 4.74 -27.80
N LYS A 838 -22.04 3.97 -28.84
CA LYS A 838 -21.40 2.69 -29.20
C LYS A 838 -21.35 1.68 -28.05
N VAL A 839 -22.35 1.68 -27.18
CA VAL A 839 -22.49 0.68 -26.09
C VAL A 839 -23.36 -0.49 -26.56
N THR A 840 -23.19 -1.66 -25.96
CA THR A 840 -23.89 -2.89 -26.35
C THR A 840 -25.30 -2.99 -25.76
N SER A 841 -25.50 -2.48 -24.56
CA SER A 841 -26.80 -2.42 -23.88
C SER A 841 -26.80 -1.35 -22.78
N LEU A 842 -27.99 -1.02 -22.27
CA LEU A 842 -28.19 -0.12 -21.15
C LEU A 842 -29.08 -0.80 -20.11
N ASP A 843 -28.61 -0.91 -18.86
CA ASP A 843 -29.42 -1.41 -17.75
C ASP A 843 -30.29 -0.27 -17.20
N LEU A 844 -31.58 -0.30 -17.52
CA LEU A 844 -32.53 0.72 -17.08
C LEU A 844 -33.04 0.52 -15.64
N SER A 845 -32.69 -0.61 -15.00
CA SER A 845 -33.04 -0.85 -13.60
C SER A 845 -32.12 -0.08 -12.64
N LYS A 846 -30.93 0.28 -13.11
CA LYS A 846 -29.92 1.05 -12.38
C LYS A 846 -29.18 2.00 -13.31
N LEU A 847 -29.33 3.30 -13.06
CA LEU A 847 -28.72 4.34 -13.86
C LEU A 847 -27.87 5.27 -13.00
N LEU A 848 -26.75 5.72 -13.56
CA LEU A 848 -25.98 6.84 -13.04
C LEU A 848 -26.29 8.07 -13.88
N MET A 849 -27.04 9.02 -13.33
CA MET A 849 -27.51 10.19 -14.06
C MET A 849 -26.73 11.43 -13.64
N SER A 850 -26.24 12.21 -14.62
CA SER A 850 -25.52 13.46 -14.39
C SER A 850 -26.11 14.61 -15.20
N ILE A 851 -26.22 15.78 -14.56
CA ILE A 851 -26.56 17.05 -15.21
C ILE A 851 -25.56 18.14 -14.79
N ARG A 852 -24.90 18.73 -15.78
CA ARG A 852 -23.93 19.82 -15.65
C ARG A 852 -24.51 21.11 -16.19
N VAL A 853 -24.32 22.20 -15.45
CA VAL A 853 -24.67 23.55 -15.85
C VAL A 853 -23.43 24.44 -15.84
N ASP A 854 -23.08 25.02 -16.99
CA ASP A 854 -21.94 25.91 -17.19
C ASP A 854 -22.36 27.12 -18.04
N GLY A 855 -22.57 28.27 -17.41
CA GLY A 855 -23.06 29.47 -18.10
C GLY A 855 -24.46 29.24 -18.68
N SER A 856 -24.65 29.40 -19.98
CA SER A 856 -25.92 29.04 -20.65
C SER A 856 -25.97 27.57 -21.10
N THR A 857 -24.91 26.79 -20.90
CA THR A 857 -24.82 25.42 -21.40
C THR A 857 -25.25 24.40 -20.35
N ILE A 858 -26.10 23.46 -20.75
CA ILE A 858 -26.59 22.35 -19.96
C ILE A 858 -26.17 21.05 -20.65
N VAL A 859 -25.48 20.18 -19.91
CA VAL A 859 -24.98 18.91 -20.42
C VAL A 859 -25.55 17.78 -19.57
N CYS A 860 -26.10 16.75 -20.21
CA CYS A 860 -26.58 15.55 -19.54
C CYS A 860 -25.74 14.34 -19.96
N SER A 861 -25.43 13.48 -19.00
CA SER A 861 -24.65 12.25 -19.19
C SER A 861 -25.28 11.09 -18.42
N LEU A 862 -24.98 9.85 -18.82
CA LEU A 862 -25.54 8.64 -18.22
C LEU A 862 -24.48 7.56 -18.10
N ASN A 863 -24.34 6.88 -16.95
CA ASN A 863 -23.34 5.82 -16.76
C ASN A 863 -21.92 6.27 -17.14
N GLN A 864 -21.60 7.54 -16.89
CA GLN A 864 -20.38 8.24 -17.32
C GLN A 864 -20.17 8.29 -18.85
N ILE A 865 -21.17 7.88 -19.61
CA ILE A 865 -21.27 8.04 -21.05
C ILE A 865 -21.82 9.44 -21.33
N GLY A 866 -21.04 10.28 -21.99
CA GLY A 866 -21.50 11.61 -22.36
C GLY A 866 -20.45 12.48 -23.06
N PRO A 867 -20.85 13.67 -23.53
CA PRO A 867 -22.18 14.28 -23.35
C PRO A 867 -23.28 13.61 -24.20
N MET A 868 -24.38 13.18 -23.58
CA MET A 868 -25.56 12.66 -24.31
C MET A 868 -26.39 13.79 -24.90
N PHE A 869 -26.57 14.85 -24.12
CA PHE A 869 -27.19 16.11 -24.52
C PHE A 869 -26.23 17.26 -24.25
N THR A 870 -26.21 18.24 -25.14
CA THR A 870 -25.63 19.56 -24.89
C THR A 870 -26.62 20.58 -25.43
N VAL A 871 -27.19 21.39 -24.54
CA VAL A 871 -28.21 22.39 -24.85
C VAL A 871 -27.74 23.75 -24.36
N THR A 872 -28.00 24.79 -25.14
CA THR A 872 -27.78 26.18 -24.72
C THR A 872 -29.12 26.82 -24.38
N ASP A 873 -29.37 27.11 -23.11
CA ASP A 873 -30.58 27.79 -22.60
C ASP A 873 -30.19 28.64 -21.37
N SER A 874 -30.52 29.93 -21.40
CA SER A 874 -30.16 30.90 -20.36
C SER A 874 -31.35 31.32 -19.48
N THR A 875 -32.49 30.62 -19.56
CA THR A 875 -33.73 30.99 -18.84
C THR A 875 -33.51 31.04 -17.34
N PHE A 876 -32.80 30.05 -16.79
CA PHE A 876 -32.33 30.07 -15.41
C PHE A 876 -30.80 30.07 -15.44
N THR A 877 -30.16 31.07 -14.85
CA THR A 877 -28.70 31.20 -14.79
C THR A 877 -28.11 30.72 -13.45
N SER A 878 -28.98 30.49 -12.47
CA SER A 878 -28.62 30.01 -11.13
C SER A 878 -29.72 29.13 -10.55
N GLY A 879 -29.39 28.34 -9.54
CA GLY A 879 -30.34 27.51 -8.78
C GLY A 879 -29.72 26.20 -8.31
N LYS A 880 -30.48 25.42 -7.56
CA LYS A 880 -30.01 24.24 -6.82
C LYS A 880 -30.11 22.93 -7.60
N PHE A 881 -29.33 21.93 -7.17
CA PHE A 881 -29.45 20.54 -7.60
C PHE A 881 -30.53 19.81 -6.79
N GLY A 882 -31.17 18.82 -7.40
CA GLY A 882 -32.13 17.96 -6.70
C GLY A 882 -32.44 16.67 -7.43
N LEU A 883 -33.37 15.92 -6.86
CA LEU A 883 -33.84 14.63 -7.37
C LEU A 883 -35.32 14.71 -7.70
N TYR A 884 -35.75 13.91 -8.67
CA TYR A 884 -37.11 13.95 -9.19
C TYR A 884 -37.66 12.55 -9.42
N SER A 885 -38.93 12.33 -9.06
CA SER A 885 -39.69 11.17 -9.51
C SER A 885 -41.13 11.54 -9.83
N LEU A 886 -41.78 10.72 -10.65
CA LEU A 886 -43.19 10.82 -10.97
C LEU A 886 -43.79 9.42 -10.99
N ASN A 887 -44.68 9.14 -10.04
CA ASN A 887 -45.42 7.88 -9.90
C ASN A 887 -44.54 6.61 -9.81
N VAL A 888 -43.24 6.78 -9.57
CA VAL A 888 -42.24 5.71 -9.45
C VAL A 888 -41.56 5.85 -8.11
N GLN A 889 -41.44 4.73 -7.40
CA GLN A 889 -40.54 4.61 -6.27
C GLN A 889 -39.15 4.27 -6.81
N ALA A 890 -38.20 5.16 -6.57
CA ALA A 890 -36.81 5.01 -6.95
C ALA A 890 -35.92 5.17 -5.71
N ASN A 891 -34.88 4.35 -5.62
CA ASN A 891 -33.85 4.43 -4.59
C ASN A 891 -32.67 5.20 -5.14
N TYR A 892 -32.38 6.35 -4.54
CA TYR A 892 -31.15 7.09 -4.82
C TYR A 892 -30.08 6.63 -3.82
N ASN A 893 -29.04 6.00 -4.35
CA ASN A 893 -28.01 5.35 -3.55
C ASN A 893 -27.00 6.39 -3.03
N TRP A 894 -26.58 7.32 -3.89
CA TRP A 894 -25.69 8.40 -3.49
C TRP A 894 -25.86 9.60 -4.41
N THR A 895 -25.47 10.77 -3.94
CA THR A 895 -25.44 12.02 -4.71
C THR A 895 -24.08 12.69 -4.57
N ARG A 896 -23.53 13.22 -5.67
CA ARG A 896 -22.30 14.02 -5.68
C ARG A 896 -22.54 15.33 -6.42
N ILE A 897 -21.96 16.42 -5.90
CA ILE A 897 -21.99 17.74 -6.54
C ILE A 897 -20.58 18.24 -6.75
N TYR A 898 -20.25 18.47 -8.02
CA TYR A 898 -18.95 18.97 -8.44
C TYR A 898 -19.04 20.45 -8.84
N ARG A 899 -18.04 21.25 -8.48
CA ARG A 899 -17.87 22.62 -8.99
C ARG A 899 -16.76 22.69 -10.02
N LYS A 900 -16.97 23.58 -11.00
CA LYS A 900 -15.91 24.04 -11.89
C LYS A 900 -14.88 24.78 -11.04
N ASN A 901 -13.66 24.26 -11.02
CA ASN A 901 -12.55 24.84 -10.28
C ASN A 901 -11.59 25.64 -11.18
N ALA A 902 -11.73 25.51 -12.52
CA ALA A 902 -10.89 26.11 -13.54
C ALA A 902 -11.64 27.17 -14.35
N ASP A 903 -11.04 28.35 -14.47
CA ASP A 903 -11.49 29.47 -15.29
C ASP A 903 -10.93 29.39 -16.72
N SER A 904 -9.70 28.87 -16.88
CA SER A 904 -9.04 28.69 -18.17
C SER A 904 -8.07 27.50 -18.23
N TYR A 905 -7.51 27.23 -19.41
CA TYR A 905 -6.50 26.20 -19.66
C TYR A 905 -5.30 26.74 -20.45
N THR A 906 -4.12 26.16 -20.20
CA THR A 906 -2.90 26.40 -20.96
C THR A 906 -2.40 25.09 -21.59
N VAL A 907 -2.14 25.12 -22.90
CA VAL A 907 -1.59 24.00 -23.68
C VAL A 907 -0.09 24.18 -23.85
N TYR A 908 0.66 23.15 -23.51
CA TYR A 908 2.11 23.05 -23.66
C TYR A 908 2.48 22.06 -24.75
N ARG A 909 3.60 22.29 -25.43
CA ARG A 909 4.14 21.42 -26.49
C ARG A 909 5.64 21.17 -26.32
N SER A 910 6.11 19.98 -26.65
CA SER A 910 7.53 19.63 -26.77
C SER A 910 7.80 18.71 -27.97
N THR A 911 9.04 18.64 -28.45
CA THR A 911 9.51 17.59 -29.36
C THR A 911 10.18 16.42 -28.64
N GLN A 912 10.31 16.51 -27.31
CA GLN A 912 10.85 15.47 -26.44
C GLN A 912 9.76 14.95 -25.49
N PRO A 913 9.75 13.64 -25.16
CA PRO A 913 8.65 13.02 -24.42
C PRO A 913 8.47 13.53 -22.98
N HIS A 914 9.56 13.97 -22.31
CA HIS A 914 9.53 14.31 -20.88
C HIS A 914 10.27 15.60 -20.52
N ALA A 915 10.72 16.38 -21.50
CA ALA A 915 11.53 17.57 -21.27
C ALA A 915 11.15 18.69 -22.25
N ASN A 916 11.55 19.92 -21.93
CA ASN A 916 11.46 21.08 -22.82
C ASN A 916 10.04 21.44 -23.31
N PHE A 917 9.02 21.23 -22.47
CA PHE A 917 7.66 21.69 -22.75
C PHE A 917 7.58 23.22 -22.69
N THR A 918 7.00 23.84 -23.72
CA THR A 918 6.74 25.28 -23.80
C THR A 918 5.25 25.54 -23.98
N ALA A 919 4.70 26.55 -23.30
CA ALA A 919 3.31 26.97 -23.51
C ALA A 919 3.13 27.48 -24.95
N ILE A 920 2.15 26.93 -25.68
CA ILE A 920 1.79 27.34 -27.04
C ILE A 920 0.47 28.10 -27.08
N GLN A 921 -0.37 27.96 -26.05
CA GLN A 921 -1.61 28.72 -25.91
C GLN A 921 -2.02 28.78 -24.44
N SER A 922 -2.43 29.95 -23.96
CA SER A 922 -2.96 30.19 -22.60
C SER A 922 -4.34 30.85 -22.65
N GLY A 923 -5.07 30.82 -21.53
CA GLY A 923 -6.36 31.51 -21.38
C GLY A 923 -7.53 30.86 -22.11
N LEU A 924 -7.44 29.57 -22.46
CA LEU A 924 -8.52 28.87 -23.16
C LEU A 924 -9.69 28.63 -22.20
N THR A 925 -10.88 29.12 -22.55
CA THR A 925 -12.10 28.90 -21.75
C THR A 925 -12.85 27.64 -22.17
N GLY A 926 -12.60 27.15 -23.39
CA GLY A 926 -13.09 25.88 -23.92
C GLY A 926 -12.13 24.72 -23.62
N THR A 927 -12.60 23.49 -23.87
CA THR A 927 -11.86 22.26 -23.60
C THR A 927 -11.31 21.60 -24.87
N THR A 928 -11.09 22.40 -25.90
CA THR A 928 -10.53 22.01 -27.19
C THR A 928 -9.53 23.04 -27.68
N PHE A 929 -8.54 22.59 -28.45
CA PHE A 929 -7.55 23.46 -29.08
C PHE A 929 -7.02 22.83 -30.36
N THR A 930 -6.73 23.63 -31.37
CA THR A 930 -6.08 23.15 -32.61
C THR A 930 -4.71 23.79 -32.73
N ASP A 931 -3.66 22.99 -32.65
CA ASP A 931 -2.29 23.43 -32.91
C ASP A 931 -2.01 23.42 -34.41
N THR A 932 -1.77 24.60 -34.99
CA THR A 932 -1.43 24.79 -36.41
C THR A 932 0.06 25.10 -36.63
N GLY A 933 0.84 25.22 -35.55
CA GLY A 933 2.26 25.59 -35.60
C GLY A 933 3.19 24.39 -35.73
N ILE A 934 2.76 23.33 -36.41
CA ILE A 934 3.46 22.04 -36.49
C ILE A 934 4.17 21.86 -37.83
N THR A 935 5.15 20.96 -37.87
CA THR A 935 5.87 20.57 -39.08
C THR A 935 5.64 19.08 -39.35
N SER A 936 5.26 18.75 -40.58
CA SER A 936 5.02 17.36 -41.00
C SER A 936 6.25 16.48 -40.75
N GLY A 937 6.03 15.27 -40.22
CA GLY A 937 7.08 14.30 -39.90
C GLY A 937 7.87 14.59 -38.63
N THR A 938 7.46 15.59 -37.84
CA THR A 938 8.04 15.87 -36.52
C THR A 938 7.10 15.36 -35.43
N THR A 939 7.64 14.58 -34.49
CA THR A 939 6.87 14.14 -33.32
C THR A 939 6.75 15.26 -32.28
N TYR A 940 5.52 15.59 -31.91
CA TYR A 940 5.15 16.52 -30.86
C TYR A 940 4.51 15.81 -29.67
N TYR A 941 4.69 16.42 -28.50
CA TYR A 941 4.11 16.00 -27.23
C TYR A 941 3.31 17.16 -26.64
N TYR A 942 2.09 16.91 -26.15
CA TYR A 942 1.23 17.95 -25.55
C TYR A 942 0.85 17.64 -24.11
N ARG A 943 0.67 18.70 -23.33
CA ARG A 943 0.19 18.68 -21.93
C ARG A 943 -0.70 19.90 -21.68
N ILE A 944 -1.68 19.79 -20.79
CA ILE A 944 -2.59 20.88 -20.47
C ILE A 944 -2.60 21.14 -18.96
N THR A 945 -2.54 22.41 -18.53
CA THR A 945 -2.86 22.81 -17.15
C THR A 945 -4.21 23.50 -17.11
N ALA A 946 -4.88 23.43 -15.96
CA ALA A 946 -6.04 24.26 -15.65
C ALA A 946 -5.60 25.47 -14.84
N GLU A 947 -6.34 26.57 -14.89
CA GLU A 947 -6.00 27.84 -14.23
C GLU A 947 -7.25 28.47 -13.62
N ASN A 948 -7.10 29.10 -12.45
CA ASN A 948 -8.12 29.96 -11.85
C ASN A 948 -7.46 31.17 -11.16
N ASN A 949 -8.26 32.02 -10.51
CA ASN A 949 -7.77 33.21 -9.80
C ASN A 949 -6.71 32.93 -8.71
N ASN A 950 -6.55 31.69 -8.26
CA ASN A 950 -5.54 31.28 -7.28
C ASN A 950 -4.25 30.74 -7.94
N GLY A 951 -4.26 30.41 -9.24
CA GLY A 951 -3.10 29.91 -9.99
C GLY A 951 -3.39 28.70 -10.89
N SER A 952 -2.32 28.07 -11.39
CA SER A 952 -2.40 26.87 -12.24
C SER A 952 -2.46 25.58 -11.42
N SER A 953 -3.03 24.52 -12.01
CA SER A 953 -3.01 23.18 -11.45
C SER A 953 -1.58 22.70 -11.18
N TYR A 954 -1.38 21.97 -10.08
CA TYR A 954 -0.06 21.44 -9.69
C TYR A 954 0.53 20.48 -10.72
N HIS A 955 -0.33 19.71 -11.36
CA HIS A 955 0.02 18.76 -12.40
C HIS A 955 -0.49 19.20 -13.78
N TYR A 956 0.01 18.51 -14.81
CA TYR A 956 -0.47 18.61 -16.19
C TYR A 956 -1.47 17.48 -16.46
N SER A 957 -2.24 17.54 -17.54
CA SER A 957 -2.95 16.37 -18.07
C SER A 957 -2.01 15.21 -18.43
N ASN A 958 -2.58 14.06 -18.81
CA ASN A 958 -1.83 13.02 -19.52
C ASN A 958 -1.08 13.63 -20.72
N THR A 959 0.12 13.11 -20.99
CA THR A 959 0.94 13.58 -22.12
C THR A 959 0.42 12.96 -23.40
N LEU A 960 0.01 13.80 -24.35
CA LEU A 960 -0.34 13.38 -25.71
C LEU A 960 0.92 13.28 -26.54
N ARG A 961 0.97 12.34 -27.49
CA ARG A 961 2.05 12.21 -28.46
C ARG A 961 1.46 12.11 -29.86
N LYS A 962 2.01 12.86 -30.82
CA LYS A 962 1.69 12.65 -32.22
C LYS A 962 2.87 12.93 -33.16
N ASN A 963 2.94 12.22 -34.28
CA ASN A 963 3.92 12.39 -35.36
C ASN A 963 3.24 12.87 -36.64
#